data_AF-A0AA38YDA4-F1
#
_entry.id   AF-A0AA38YDA4-F1
#
_cell.length_a   1.000
_cell.length_b   1.000
_cell.length_c   1.000
_cell.angle_alpha   90.00
_cell.angle_beta   90.00
_cell.angle_gamma   90.00
#
_symmetry.space_group_name_H-M   'P 1'
#
loop_
_entity.id
_entity.type
_entity.pdbx_description
1 polymer ?
#
loop_
_entity_poly.entity_id
_entity_poly.type
_entity_poly.pdbx_seq_one_letter_code
_entity_poly.pdbx_strand_id
1 'polypeptide(L)'
;MRARSWLDIPKGSHFSLANIPFGIITTPRSDERHVAVALGNHVLDLHEFAHRQGFTGLEGFTPSQVATFSRPALNDFAALGQSVHGKVRRYLQNVFSEETSFSALLKCNVEAQRACLFHKDQVKMHLPMKIGGYTDFFAGKNHAYNCGCIFRDPAKALQPNYLHLPVAYNSRASSVVVSGTSVRRPLGQFLQSPSDTQSSFGPCRRLDIELELGALLCKGNDLGEPIDVNEAEKYIFGFVCLNDWSARDIQQWEAVPLGPFNAKTFASTISPWVILKDALEPFRALAMPNETKLHPYLQENREENVYDINLEVELGAPNGESAILSRTNARNLVFSFAQMLAHHTVGGCPLEVGDLIGSGTISGIKPGSLGSFLEASNGGKKSFDLSTTIHRTFLEDGDTIVIRGWCGDEDSNMRFVVANSFESVKQLWVSNQSSLISRPTLHTFHNVLSSSQGFTIGTSPWDESCKRRRKAAATALNRPSVVSYMPFVDLESYASIKELVDQINGGDGQVDLDPYPLFQRLALNLSLTLGYGFRIGGSVDNDLLREIITVERGISTLRSTSNNWQDFVPLLRFFSTRSNQASDLRHRRDVYLEYLLQKLKEKIGSGSNVSCITGNILQDPECKLNHAEIKSICVTMIAGGLDTTPACMLLGTAILSGPQGASLQGRLLDEIHNTYPDGDAWGKCLVEEKCAYVMAFCKEVLRFWTVIPMSLPRVSIKDVVYQGATIPAGTTFLMNAWAADYDAGHFQSPEEFMPERFLDLAEGSGTQHFAFGAGSRMCTGSHLAYREMYITFIRMFIALEVLPAKDHMQRPVLKGPLECNANPTGLSIEPKPFKIGFRVRDRERLGQWFAQTVEATSHIEQ
;
A
#
# COMPACT_ATOMS: atom_id res chain seq x y z
N MET A 1 12.72 -6.56 9.31
CA MET A 1 12.78 -7.13 7.96
C MET A 1 12.32 -8.59 8.06
N ARG A 2 11.37 -9.06 7.22
CA ARG A 2 11.05 -10.50 7.18
C ARG A 2 12.26 -11.24 6.59
N ALA A 3 12.74 -12.27 7.26
CA ALA A 3 13.86 -13.10 6.77
C ALA A 3 13.52 -13.67 5.39
N ARG A 4 14.47 -13.60 4.44
CA ARG A 4 14.32 -14.23 3.12
C ARG A 4 14.67 -15.71 3.21
N SER A 5 13.93 -16.54 2.47
CA SER A 5 14.17 -17.98 2.36
C SER A 5 15.06 -18.26 1.15
N TRP A 6 16.02 -19.17 1.27
CA TRP A 6 16.80 -19.64 0.10
C TRP A 6 16.02 -20.66 -0.75
N LEU A 7 14.97 -21.27 -0.17
CA LEU A 7 14.02 -22.09 -0.92
C LEU A 7 12.96 -21.16 -1.52
N ASP A 8 12.64 -21.35 -2.81
CA ASP A 8 11.62 -20.56 -3.48
C ASP A 8 10.24 -20.80 -2.86
N ILE A 9 9.58 -19.71 -2.45
CA ILE A 9 8.26 -19.71 -1.84
C ILE A 9 7.37 -18.84 -2.72
N PRO A 10 6.40 -19.44 -3.45
CA PRO A 10 5.50 -18.69 -4.31
C PRO A 10 4.78 -17.58 -3.54
N LYS A 11 4.60 -16.41 -4.19
CA LYS A 11 3.76 -15.34 -3.66
C LYS A 11 2.32 -15.88 -3.47
N GLY A 12 1.73 -15.64 -2.30
CA GLY A 12 0.40 -16.16 -1.96
C GLY A 12 0.41 -17.60 -1.40
N SER A 13 1.57 -18.27 -1.30
CA SER A 13 1.63 -19.56 -0.63
C SER A 13 1.21 -19.44 0.84
N HIS A 14 0.30 -20.32 1.27
CA HIS A 14 -0.08 -20.46 2.68
C HIS A 14 1.08 -20.94 3.57
N PHE A 15 2.13 -21.50 2.98
CA PHE A 15 3.29 -22.07 3.68
C PHE A 15 4.49 -21.13 3.59
N SER A 16 4.34 -19.91 4.10
CA SER A 16 5.45 -18.95 4.18
C SER A 16 6.50 -19.37 5.22
N LEU A 17 7.68 -18.75 5.17
CA LEU A 17 8.71 -18.92 6.21
C LEU A 17 8.20 -18.49 7.60
N ALA A 18 7.21 -17.59 7.66
CA ALA A 18 6.58 -17.20 8.91
C ALA A 18 5.60 -18.27 9.46
N ASN A 19 5.17 -19.26 8.66
CA ASN A 19 4.22 -20.28 9.09
C ASN A 19 4.94 -21.47 9.75
N ILE A 20 5.52 -22.37 8.94
CA ILE A 20 6.10 -23.67 9.33
C ILE A 20 5.09 -24.55 10.12
N PRO A 21 4.03 -25.04 9.46
CA PRO A 21 3.07 -25.93 10.09
C PRO A 21 3.59 -27.37 10.12
N PHE A 22 3.05 -28.17 11.05
CA PHE A 22 3.45 -29.57 11.27
C PHE A 22 2.37 -30.53 10.78
N GLY A 23 2.76 -31.66 10.23
CA GLY A 23 1.85 -32.66 9.70
C GLY A 23 2.46 -34.06 9.72
N ILE A 24 1.65 -35.04 9.35
CA ILE A 24 2.08 -36.44 9.21
C ILE A 24 2.02 -36.84 7.74
N ILE A 25 3.11 -37.42 7.25
CA ILE A 25 3.24 -37.83 5.86
C ILE A 25 3.70 -39.29 5.72
N THR A 26 3.49 -39.83 4.53
CA THR A 26 4.31 -40.89 3.94
C THR A 26 4.90 -40.36 2.63
N THR A 27 6.06 -40.89 2.24
CA THR A 27 6.80 -40.43 1.05
C THR A 27 7.01 -41.60 0.09
N PRO A 28 7.46 -41.37 -1.16
CA PRO A 28 7.80 -42.46 -2.08
C PRO A 28 8.97 -43.33 -1.59
N ARG A 29 9.68 -42.88 -0.55
CA ARG A 29 10.84 -43.59 0.05
C ARG A 29 10.48 -44.32 1.33
N SER A 30 9.36 -43.98 1.98
CA SER A 30 8.92 -44.58 3.24
C SER A 30 7.40 -44.62 3.34
N ASP A 31 6.88 -45.84 3.50
CA ASP A 31 5.47 -46.10 3.77
C ASP A 31 5.10 -45.93 5.27
N GLU A 32 6.10 -45.69 6.14
CA GLU A 32 5.87 -45.42 7.55
C GLU A 32 5.43 -43.97 7.75
N ARG A 33 4.40 -43.76 8.56
CA ARG A 33 3.93 -42.41 8.92
C ARG A 33 4.95 -41.73 9.83
N HIS A 34 5.32 -40.51 9.50
CA HIS A 34 6.26 -39.70 10.29
C HIS A 34 5.97 -38.20 10.18
N VAL A 35 6.66 -37.41 11.00
CA VAL A 35 6.45 -35.97 11.11
C VAL A 35 7.14 -35.21 9.97
N ALA A 36 6.46 -34.19 9.45
CA ALA A 36 7.00 -33.27 8.46
C ALA A 36 6.54 -31.83 8.70
N VAL A 37 7.16 -30.89 7.98
CA VAL A 37 6.71 -29.49 7.91
C VAL A 37 6.55 -29.01 6.47
N ALA A 38 5.65 -28.07 6.22
CA ALA A 38 5.43 -27.49 4.90
C ALA A 38 6.14 -26.13 4.72
N LEU A 39 6.71 -25.89 3.54
CA LEU A 39 7.28 -24.60 3.14
C LEU A 39 7.17 -24.39 1.61
N GLY A 40 6.48 -23.34 1.18
CA GLY A 40 6.24 -23.05 -0.23
C GLY A 40 5.46 -24.16 -0.90
N ASN A 41 6.05 -24.79 -1.92
CA ASN A 41 5.51 -26.00 -2.57
C ASN A 41 6.21 -27.29 -2.10
N HIS A 42 7.02 -27.21 -1.04
CA HIS A 42 7.83 -28.31 -0.55
C HIS A 42 7.39 -28.76 0.83
N VAL A 43 7.76 -29.99 1.16
CA VAL A 43 7.58 -30.63 2.46
C VAL A 43 8.93 -31.15 2.92
N LEU A 44 9.34 -30.74 4.13
CA LEU A 44 10.53 -31.26 4.79
C LEU A 44 10.14 -32.45 5.67
N ASP A 45 10.63 -33.63 5.29
CA ASP A 45 10.59 -34.85 6.08
C ASP A 45 11.51 -34.69 7.31
N LEU A 46 10.90 -34.54 8.50
CA LEU A 46 11.66 -34.35 9.74
C LEU A 46 12.30 -35.65 10.25
N HIS A 47 11.79 -36.81 9.84
CA HIS A 47 12.38 -38.10 10.19
C HIS A 47 13.72 -38.27 9.46
N GLU A 48 13.75 -38.08 8.14
CA GLU A 48 15.00 -38.17 7.37
C GLU A 48 15.95 -37.02 7.74
N PHE A 49 15.45 -35.82 7.97
CA PHE A 49 16.26 -34.69 8.44
C PHE A 49 16.92 -34.97 9.79
N ALA A 50 16.21 -35.63 10.72
CA ALA A 50 16.77 -36.06 11.99
C ALA A 50 17.85 -37.13 11.84
N HIS A 51 17.62 -38.16 11.01
CA HIS A 51 18.60 -39.23 10.75
C HIS A 51 19.90 -38.68 10.17
N ARG A 52 19.82 -37.60 9.39
CA ARG A 52 20.96 -36.87 8.82
C ARG A 52 21.56 -35.82 9.74
N GLN A 53 21.35 -35.93 11.06
CA GLN A 53 21.89 -35.02 12.07
C GLN A 53 21.42 -33.56 11.90
N GLY A 54 20.28 -33.34 11.24
CA GLY A 54 19.75 -32.00 10.94
C GLY A 54 19.39 -31.16 12.16
N PHE A 55 19.28 -31.76 13.35
CA PHE A 55 18.98 -31.07 14.61
C PHE A 55 20.19 -30.88 15.53
N THR A 56 21.41 -31.24 15.10
CA THR A 56 22.62 -31.08 15.94
C THR A 56 22.93 -29.62 16.28
N GLY A 57 22.52 -28.68 15.43
CA GLY A 57 22.62 -27.24 15.69
C GLY A 57 21.57 -26.67 16.66
N LEU A 58 20.60 -27.47 17.10
CA LEU A 58 19.56 -27.03 18.02
C LEU A 58 20.00 -27.30 19.48
N GLU A 59 20.51 -26.26 20.14
CA GLU A 59 21.02 -26.36 21.50
C GLU A 59 19.97 -26.89 22.50
N GLY A 60 20.39 -27.86 23.32
CA GLY A 60 19.57 -28.44 24.38
C GLY A 60 18.44 -29.35 23.90
N PHE A 61 18.43 -29.75 22.62
CA PHE A 61 17.46 -30.69 22.08
C PHE A 61 17.97 -32.13 22.17
N THR A 62 17.31 -32.94 22.99
CA THR A 62 17.79 -34.28 23.38
C THR A 62 17.48 -35.33 22.31
N PRO A 63 18.23 -36.46 22.26
CA PRO A 63 17.95 -37.54 21.31
C PRO A 63 16.52 -38.12 21.42
N SER A 64 15.96 -38.18 22.63
CA SER A 64 14.57 -38.62 22.84
C SER A 64 13.56 -37.65 22.26
N GLN A 65 13.83 -36.34 22.29
CA GLN A 65 13.00 -35.33 21.63
C GLN A 65 13.14 -35.38 20.11
N VAL A 66 14.34 -35.65 19.58
CA VAL A 66 14.54 -35.87 18.14
C VAL A 66 13.75 -37.09 17.66
N ALA A 67 13.70 -38.15 18.47
CA ALA A 67 12.97 -39.37 18.14
C ALA A 67 11.45 -39.15 17.95
N THR A 68 10.87 -38.06 18.48
CA THR A 68 9.44 -37.76 18.28
C THR A 68 9.10 -37.50 16.81
N PHE A 69 10.06 -37.09 15.98
CA PHE A 69 9.82 -36.86 14.54
C PHE A 69 9.63 -38.14 13.73
N SER A 70 10.00 -39.29 14.30
CA SER A 70 9.79 -40.61 13.69
C SER A 70 8.46 -41.25 14.07
N ARG A 71 7.58 -40.52 14.76
CA ARG A 71 6.30 -41.05 15.26
C ARG A 71 5.19 -40.93 14.21
N PRO A 72 4.22 -41.86 14.21
CA PRO A 72 3.12 -41.87 13.24
C PRO A 72 2.03 -40.83 13.51
N ALA A 73 2.17 -40.03 14.58
CA ALA A 73 1.27 -38.97 14.98
C ALA A 73 2.04 -37.90 15.77
N LEU A 74 1.56 -36.65 15.75
CA LEU A 74 2.21 -35.51 16.42
C LEU A 74 2.07 -35.52 17.94
N ASN A 75 1.33 -36.45 18.55
CA ASN A 75 1.06 -36.48 20.00
C ASN A 75 2.34 -36.38 20.85
N ASP A 76 3.36 -37.19 20.56
CA ASP A 76 4.62 -37.18 21.33
C ASP A 76 5.37 -35.86 21.21
N PHE A 77 5.37 -35.24 20.02
CA PHE A 77 5.98 -33.92 19.81
C PHE A 77 5.16 -32.81 20.50
N ALA A 78 3.83 -32.87 20.39
CA ALA A 78 2.93 -31.94 21.06
C ALA A 78 3.13 -31.97 22.58
N ALA A 79 3.26 -33.15 23.18
CA ALA A 79 3.49 -33.34 24.61
C ALA A 79 4.79 -32.67 25.15
N LEU A 80 5.75 -32.31 24.29
CA LEU A 80 6.96 -31.60 24.69
C LEU A 80 6.69 -30.14 25.13
N GLY A 81 5.52 -29.59 24.82
CA GLY A 81 5.06 -28.27 25.24
C GLY A 81 5.58 -27.09 24.39
N GLN A 82 4.89 -25.95 24.53
CA GLN A 82 5.04 -24.78 23.64
C GLN A 82 6.46 -24.23 23.56
N SER A 83 7.21 -24.25 24.66
CA SER A 83 8.61 -23.79 24.69
C SER A 83 9.49 -24.57 23.69
N VAL A 84 9.27 -25.89 23.58
CA VAL A 84 10.00 -26.75 22.64
C VAL A 84 9.51 -26.52 21.21
N HIS A 85 8.19 -26.41 21.01
CA HIS A 85 7.61 -26.15 19.69
C HIS A 85 8.15 -24.87 19.07
N GLY A 86 8.17 -23.77 19.82
CA GLY A 86 8.70 -22.49 19.39
C GLY A 86 10.21 -22.48 19.15
N LYS A 87 10.99 -23.31 19.87
CA LYS A 87 12.42 -23.52 19.61
C LYS A 87 12.64 -24.24 18.28
N VAL A 88 11.96 -25.36 18.06
CA VAL A 88 12.05 -26.15 16.81
C VAL A 88 11.60 -25.31 15.62
N ARG A 89 10.48 -24.59 15.74
CA ARG A 89 9.98 -23.70 14.66
C ARG A 89 11.00 -22.64 14.28
N ARG A 90 11.57 -21.90 15.25
CA ARG A 90 12.61 -20.89 14.99
C ARG A 90 13.87 -21.49 14.38
N TYR A 91 14.25 -22.68 14.83
CA TYR A 91 15.38 -23.40 14.24
C TYR A 91 15.15 -23.72 12.77
N LEU A 92 13.99 -24.30 12.42
CA LEU A 92 13.64 -24.59 11.04
C LEU A 92 13.55 -23.31 10.19
N GLN A 93 13.03 -22.22 10.73
CA GLN A 93 13.07 -20.92 10.05
C GLN A 93 14.50 -20.47 9.74
N ASN A 94 15.43 -20.67 10.66
CA ASN A 94 16.84 -20.37 10.42
C ASN A 94 17.44 -21.30 9.36
N VAL A 95 17.14 -22.61 9.41
CA VAL A 95 17.57 -23.58 8.39
C VAL A 95 17.14 -23.15 6.99
N PHE A 96 15.95 -22.56 6.83
CA PHE A 96 15.46 -22.08 5.52
C PHE A 96 15.83 -20.64 5.18
N SER A 97 16.37 -19.86 6.12
CA SER A 97 16.73 -18.46 5.89
C SER A 97 18.05 -18.30 5.14
N GLU A 98 18.15 -17.32 4.23
CA GLU A 98 19.34 -17.07 3.39
C GLU A 98 20.61 -16.71 4.18
N GLU A 99 20.45 -16.06 5.34
CA GLU A 99 21.53 -15.33 6.04
C GLU A 99 22.05 -16.06 7.29
N THR A 100 21.70 -17.33 7.49
CA THR A 100 22.11 -18.07 8.69
C THR A 100 23.15 -19.16 8.39
N SER A 101 23.97 -19.48 9.38
CA SER A 101 24.91 -20.62 9.33
C SER A 101 24.20 -21.98 9.22
N PHE A 102 22.97 -22.09 9.70
CA PHE A 102 22.17 -23.32 9.62
C PHE A 102 21.68 -23.64 8.20
N SER A 103 21.66 -22.63 7.31
CA SER A 103 21.24 -22.83 5.91
C SER A 103 22.08 -23.87 5.18
N ALA A 104 23.36 -24.01 5.53
CA ALA A 104 24.28 -24.96 4.93
C ALA A 104 23.84 -26.44 5.08
N LEU A 105 23.02 -26.76 6.09
CA LEU A 105 22.50 -28.12 6.33
C LEU A 105 21.69 -28.65 5.14
N LEU A 106 20.97 -27.76 4.45
CA LEU A 106 20.18 -28.10 3.27
C LEU A 106 20.67 -27.33 2.04
N LYS A 107 20.73 -25.99 2.08
CA LYS A 107 21.03 -25.13 0.91
C LYS A 107 22.24 -25.57 0.08
N CYS A 108 23.34 -25.95 0.73
CA CYS A 108 24.58 -26.36 0.07
C CYS A 108 24.74 -27.89 -0.02
N ASN A 109 23.83 -28.67 0.57
CA ASN A 109 23.89 -30.13 0.61
C ASN A 109 22.81 -30.75 -0.28
N VAL A 110 23.14 -30.95 -1.56
CA VAL A 110 22.22 -31.48 -2.57
C VAL A 110 21.70 -32.88 -2.22
N GLU A 111 22.52 -33.70 -1.57
CA GLU A 111 22.12 -35.05 -1.16
C GLU A 111 21.06 -34.98 -0.05
N ALA A 112 21.28 -34.15 0.98
CA ALA A 112 20.31 -33.94 2.04
C ALA A 112 19.02 -33.29 1.51
N GLN A 113 19.09 -32.33 0.58
CA GLN A 113 17.89 -31.79 -0.05
C GLN A 113 17.08 -32.86 -0.75
N ARG A 114 17.70 -33.67 -1.61
CA ARG A 114 16.99 -34.76 -2.33
C ARG A 114 16.40 -35.80 -1.39
N ALA A 115 17.03 -36.00 -0.23
CA ALA A 115 16.57 -36.96 0.74
C ALA A 115 15.41 -36.44 1.58
N CYS A 116 15.47 -35.18 2.04
CA CYS A 116 14.55 -34.64 3.02
C CYS A 116 13.45 -33.74 2.43
N LEU A 117 13.65 -33.13 1.26
CA LEU A 117 12.70 -32.20 0.66
C LEU A 117 11.95 -32.84 -0.51
N PHE A 118 10.64 -32.92 -0.36
CA PHE A 118 9.73 -33.42 -1.38
C PHE A 118 8.86 -32.28 -1.91
N HIS A 119 8.46 -32.34 -3.19
CA HIS A 119 7.35 -31.53 -3.65
C HIS A 119 6.07 -32.02 -2.95
N LYS A 120 5.16 -31.11 -2.58
CA LYS A 120 3.94 -31.47 -1.84
C LYS A 120 3.08 -32.54 -2.54
N ASP A 121 3.12 -32.60 -3.87
CA ASP A 121 2.36 -33.58 -4.67
C ASP A 121 2.99 -34.99 -4.64
N GLN A 122 4.20 -35.13 -4.12
CA GLN A 122 4.89 -36.41 -3.99
C GLN A 122 4.59 -37.10 -2.66
N VAL A 123 4.02 -36.40 -1.69
CA VAL A 123 3.76 -36.94 -0.35
C VAL A 123 2.28 -37.19 -0.15
N LYS A 124 1.96 -38.16 0.71
CA LYS A 124 0.58 -38.42 1.15
C LYS A 124 0.41 -37.94 2.57
N MET A 125 -0.55 -37.05 2.79
CA MET A 125 -0.91 -36.55 4.11
C MET A 125 -1.77 -37.57 4.87
N HIS A 126 -1.62 -37.60 6.20
CA HIS A 126 -2.45 -38.38 7.12
C HIS A 126 -3.03 -37.49 8.23
N LEU A 127 -3.89 -38.05 9.07
CA LEU A 127 -4.41 -37.35 10.24
C LEU A 127 -3.24 -36.92 11.15
N PRO A 128 -3.16 -35.64 11.56
CA PRO A 128 -1.96 -35.12 12.22
C PRO A 128 -1.73 -35.66 13.63
N MET A 129 -2.80 -35.99 14.36
CA MET A 129 -2.75 -36.50 15.73
C MET A 129 -3.73 -37.67 15.89
N LYS A 130 -3.43 -38.55 16.83
CA LYS A 130 -4.42 -39.47 17.39
C LYS A 130 -5.31 -38.66 18.32
N ILE A 131 -6.59 -38.55 17.98
CA ILE A 131 -7.58 -37.77 18.73
C ILE A 131 -8.23 -38.71 19.77
N GLY A 132 -8.05 -38.40 21.05
CA GLY A 132 -8.65 -39.14 22.17
C GLY A 132 -10.11 -38.75 22.37
N GLY A 133 -10.34 -37.45 22.59
CA GLY A 133 -11.63 -36.79 22.66
C GLY A 133 -11.82 -35.76 21.55
N TYR A 134 -13.05 -35.63 21.07
CA TYR A 134 -13.49 -34.52 20.23
C TYR A 134 -14.72 -33.88 20.88
N THR A 135 -14.59 -32.61 21.27
CA THR A 135 -15.69 -31.80 21.77
C THR A 135 -15.95 -30.67 20.79
N ASP A 136 -17.21 -30.47 20.47
CA ASP A 136 -17.64 -29.47 19.52
C ASP A 136 -18.43 -28.39 20.25
N PHE A 137 -17.96 -27.14 20.14
CA PHE A 137 -18.61 -26.00 20.76
C PHE A 137 -19.66 -25.39 19.84
N PHE A 138 -20.40 -24.41 20.37
CA PHE A 138 -21.37 -23.64 19.63
C PHE A 138 -21.07 -22.14 19.74
N ALA A 139 -19.81 -21.74 19.61
CA ALA A 139 -19.34 -20.38 19.93
C ALA A 139 -19.59 -19.33 18.83
N GLY A 140 -20.09 -19.71 17.65
CA GLY A 140 -20.48 -18.78 16.60
C GLY A 140 -21.82 -18.09 16.87
N LYS A 141 -21.81 -16.86 17.42
CA LYS A 141 -23.03 -16.14 17.81
C LYS A 141 -23.99 -15.89 16.65
N ASN A 142 -23.47 -15.48 15.49
CA ASN A 142 -24.31 -15.25 14.31
C ASN A 142 -24.98 -16.54 13.84
N HIS A 143 -24.24 -17.65 13.84
CA HIS A 143 -24.78 -18.96 13.47
C HIS A 143 -25.89 -19.39 14.45
N ALA A 144 -25.63 -19.31 15.76
CA ALA A 144 -26.63 -19.61 16.78
C ALA A 144 -27.91 -18.75 16.65
N TYR A 145 -27.76 -17.47 16.33
CA TYR A 145 -28.87 -16.57 16.07
C TYR A 145 -29.65 -16.97 14.81
N ASN A 146 -28.95 -17.23 13.69
CA ASN A 146 -29.57 -17.62 12.43
C ASN A 146 -30.36 -18.94 12.56
N CYS A 147 -29.76 -19.97 13.16
CA CYS A 147 -30.46 -21.22 13.46
C CYS A 147 -31.64 -20.98 14.40
N GLY A 148 -31.47 -20.15 15.44
CA GLY A 148 -32.53 -19.73 16.32
C GLY A 148 -33.73 -19.16 15.58
N CYS A 149 -33.53 -18.21 14.66
CA CYS A 149 -34.58 -17.60 13.84
C CYS A 149 -35.27 -18.57 12.87
N ILE A 150 -34.60 -19.65 12.46
CA ILE A 150 -35.20 -20.69 11.60
C ILE A 150 -36.22 -21.51 12.39
N PHE A 151 -35.92 -21.82 13.66
CA PHE A 151 -36.70 -22.74 14.49
C PHE A 151 -37.58 -22.06 15.56
N ARG A 152 -37.30 -20.81 15.90
CA ARG A 152 -37.95 -20.04 16.98
C ARG A 152 -38.22 -18.60 16.53
N ASP A 153 -38.97 -17.87 17.35
CA ASP A 153 -39.15 -16.43 17.22
C ASP A 153 -37.77 -15.71 17.28
N PRO A 154 -37.46 -14.77 16.37
CA PRO A 154 -36.20 -14.00 16.38
C PRO A 154 -35.88 -13.33 17.72
N ALA A 155 -36.88 -12.88 18.49
CA ALA A 155 -36.68 -12.29 19.82
C ALA A 155 -36.21 -13.31 20.87
N LYS A 156 -36.34 -14.60 20.57
CA LYS A 156 -35.93 -15.75 21.40
C LYS A 156 -34.97 -16.68 20.64
N ALA A 157 -34.28 -16.15 19.64
CA ALA A 157 -33.38 -16.92 18.79
C ALA A 157 -32.25 -17.55 19.60
N LEU A 158 -31.57 -16.75 20.44
CA LEU A 158 -30.57 -17.25 21.38
C LEU A 158 -31.24 -17.76 22.65
N GLN A 159 -30.81 -18.93 23.12
CA GLN A 159 -31.26 -19.47 24.40
C GLN A 159 -30.68 -18.66 25.57
N PRO A 160 -31.35 -18.61 26.74
CA PRO A 160 -30.92 -17.75 27.85
C PRO A 160 -29.49 -18.00 28.35
N ASN A 161 -28.98 -19.22 28.22
CA ASN A 161 -27.63 -19.59 28.65
C ASN A 161 -26.53 -19.19 27.66
N TYR A 162 -26.86 -18.90 26.40
CA TYR A 162 -25.90 -18.88 25.30
C TYR A 162 -24.76 -17.86 25.48
N LEU A 163 -25.07 -16.65 25.98
CA LEU A 163 -24.06 -15.62 26.21
C LEU A 163 -23.35 -15.73 27.57
N HIS A 164 -23.80 -16.64 28.44
CA HIS A 164 -23.25 -16.83 29.78
C HIS A 164 -22.17 -17.91 29.85
N LEU A 165 -22.22 -18.90 28.96
CA LEU A 165 -21.25 -20.00 28.88
C LEU A 165 -21.08 -20.49 27.43
N PRO A 166 -19.90 -20.98 27.06
CA PRO A 166 -19.67 -21.58 25.74
C PRO A 166 -20.32 -22.98 25.70
N VAL A 167 -21.52 -23.06 25.11
CA VAL A 167 -22.28 -24.32 24.97
C VAL A 167 -21.50 -25.31 24.11
N ALA A 168 -21.49 -26.59 24.50
CA ALA A 168 -20.78 -27.66 23.79
C ALA A 168 -21.47 -29.02 23.95
N TYR A 169 -21.03 -29.98 23.15
CA TYR A 169 -21.38 -31.39 23.27
C TYR A 169 -20.18 -32.28 22.92
N ASN A 170 -20.15 -33.51 23.43
CA ASN A 170 -19.16 -34.49 23.02
C ASN A 170 -19.50 -34.99 21.62
N SER A 171 -18.61 -34.78 20.67
CA SER A 171 -18.72 -35.31 19.32
C SER A 171 -17.92 -36.62 19.23
N ARG A 172 -17.58 -37.07 18.01
CA ARG A 172 -17.05 -38.41 17.78
C ARG A 172 -15.64 -38.41 17.20
N ALA A 173 -14.66 -38.70 18.06
CA ALA A 173 -13.25 -38.78 17.67
C ALA A 173 -12.98 -39.84 16.57
N SER A 174 -13.66 -40.99 16.60
CA SER A 174 -13.39 -42.10 15.66
C SER A 174 -13.74 -41.79 14.20
N SER A 175 -14.58 -40.79 13.95
CA SER A 175 -15.03 -40.37 12.63
C SER A 175 -14.35 -39.08 12.17
N VAL A 176 -13.34 -38.59 12.89
CA VAL A 176 -12.50 -37.49 12.41
C VAL A 176 -11.55 -38.03 11.35
N VAL A 177 -11.66 -37.49 10.14
CA VAL A 177 -10.90 -37.90 8.96
C VAL A 177 -10.06 -36.73 8.42
N VAL A 178 -8.99 -37.07 7.71
CA VAL A 178 -8.12 -36.07 7.07
C VAL A 178 -8.74 -35.57 5.76
N SER A 179 -8.52 -34.29 5.43
CA SER A 179 -8.87 -33.69 4.13
C SER A 179 -8.52 -34.59 2.95
N GLY A 180 -9.43 -34.66 1.96
CA GLY A 180 -9.36 -35.56 0.80
C GLY A 180 -10.07 -36.91 1.00
N THR A 181 -10.50 -37.24 2.22
CA THR A 181 -11.33 -38.43 2.47
C THR A 181 -12.75 -38.22 1.95
N SER A 182 -13.23 -39.12 1.09
CA SER A 182 -14.62 -39.08 0.61
C SER A 182 -15.61 -39.36 1.75
N VAL A 183 -16.63 -38.51 1.88
CA VAL A 183 -17.69 -38.66 2.88
C VAL A 183 -18.94 -39.24 2.23
N ARG A 184 -19.43 -40.36 2.77
CA ARG A 184 -20.66 -40.99 2.29
C ARG A 184 -21.87 -40.32 2.92
N ARG A 185 -22.86 -39.94 2.12
CA ARG A 185 -24.16 -39.47 2.60
C ARG A 185 -24.76 -40.50 3.58
N PRO A 186 -25.09 -40.11 4.81
CA PRO A 186 -25.57 -41.05 5.81
C PRO A 186 -27.01 -41.49 5.52
N LEU A 187 -27.32 -42.72 5.95
CA LEU A 187 -28.69 -43.21 6.10
C LEU A 187 -29.14 -42.91 7.53
N GLY A 188 -30.41 -42.56 7.72
CA GLY A 188 -30.95 -42.37 9.06
C GLY A 188 -32.46 -42.17 9.08
N GLN A 189 -32.97 -41.91 10.28
CA GLN A 189 -34.38 -41.63 10.50
C GLN A 189 -34.65 -40.12 10.42
N PHE A 190 -35.73 -39.73 9.77
CA PHE A 190 -36.17 -38.33 9.65
C PHE A 190 -37.70 -38.25 9.55
N LEU A 191 -38.26 -37.07 9.81
CA LEU A 191 -39.69 -36.80 9.59
C LEU A 191 -39.93 -36.24 8.17
N GLN A 192 -41.03 -36.63 7.51
CA GLN A 192 -41.38 -36.05 6.21
C GLN A 192 -42.03 -34.67 6.38
N SER A 193 -42.83 -34.51 7.42
CA SER A 193 -43.45 -33.28 7.88
C SER A 193 -43.19 -33.06 9.37
N PRO A 194 -43.06 -31.82 9.85
CA PRO A 194 -42.94 -31.51 11.29
C PRO A 194 -44.13 -32.00 12.14
N SER A 195 -45.28 -32.28 11.51
CA SER A 195 -46.47 -32.81 12.17
C SER A 195 -46.48 -34.34 12.30
N ASP A 196 -45.54 -35.03 11.67
CA ASP A 196 -45.52 -36.49 11.65
C ASP A 196 -45.16 -37.06 13.02
N THR A 197 -45.82 -38.16 13.39
CA THR A 197 -45.56 -38.90 14.64
C THR A 197 -44.73 -40.16 14.42
N GLN A 198 -44.44 -40.51 13.17
CA GLN A 198 -43.61 -41.65 12.79
C GLN A 198 -42.47 -41.20 11.87
N SER A 199 -41.28 -41.72 12.11
CA SER A 199 -40.12 -41.44 11.25
C SER A 199 -40.12 -42.29 9.98
N SER A 200 -39.59 -41.71 8.92
CA SER A 200 -39.13 -42.43 7.72
C SER A 200 -37.66 -42.80 7.88
N PHE A 201 -37.21 -43.83 7.16
CA PHE A 201 -35.80 -44.23 7.11
C PHE A 201 -35.27 -44.16 5.68
N GLY A 202 -34.08 -43.60 5.47
CA GLY A 202 -33.45 -43.52 4.16
C GLY A 202 -32.25 -42.58 4.11
N PRO A 203 -31.75 -42.24 2.90
CA PRO A 203 -30.67 -41.28 2.73
C PRO A 203 -31.04 -39.89 3.24
N CYS A 204 -30.08 -39.23 3.91
CA CYS A 204 -30.19 -37.83 4.33
C CYS A 204 -30.51 -36.92 3.13
N ARG A 205 -31.55 -36.10 3.27
CA ARG A 205 -32.03 -35.15 2.25
C ARG A 205 -31.48 -33.73 2.45
N ARG A 206 -30.94 -33.45 3.63
CA ARG A 206 -30.42 -32.12 4.01
C ARG A 206 -28.98 -32.23 4.53
N LEU A 207 -28.08 -32.70 3.67
CA LEU A 207 -26.66 -32.84 3.97
C LEU A 207 -25.97 -31.47 3.88
N ASP A 208 -25.18 -31.14 4.88
CA ASP A 208 -24.65 -29.81 5.10
C ASP A 208 -23.20 -29.85 5.60
N ILE A 209 -22.56 -28.69 5.53
CA ILE A 209 -21.27 -28.41 6.14
C ILE A 209 -21.44 -27.56 7.39
N GLU A 210 -20.39 -27.52 8.19
CA GLU A 210 -20.18 -26.50 9.22
C GLU A 210 -18.76 -25.98 9.11
N LEU A 211 -18.62 -24.72 8.71
CA LEU A 211 -17.32 -24.06 8.63
C LEU A 211 -16.77 -23.77 10.03
N GLU A 212 -15.69 -24.43 10.41
CA GLU A 212 -15.12 -24.35 11.75
C GLU A 212 -13.60 -24.25 11.78
N LEU A 213 -13.10 -23.90 12.96
CA LEU A 213 -11.72 -24.11 13.36
C LEU A 213 -11.65 -25.18 14.45
N GLY A 214 -10.63 -26.03 14.36
CA GLY A 214 -10.29 -27.00 15.40
C GLY A 214 -9.00 -26.60 16.11
N ALA A 215 -8.99 -26.60 17.44
CA ALA A 215 -7.77 -26.51 18.25
C ALA A 215 -7.36 -27.90 18.73
N LEU A 216 -6.09 -28.26 18.52
CA LEU A 216 -5.50 -29.51 19.00
C LEU A 216 -4.69 -29.25 20.26
N LEU A 217 -4.77 -30.13 21.26
CA LEU A 217 -4.12 -29.91 22.56
C LEU A 217 -2.71 -30.51 22.63
N CYS A 218 -1.79 -29.77 23.27
CA CYS A 218 -0.42 -30.21 23.58
C CYS A 218 -0.24 -30.66 25.03
N LYS A 219 -1.23 -30.42 25.89
CA LYS A 219 -1.19 -30.73 27.32
C LYS A 219 -2.59 -31.09 27.79
N GLY A 220 -2.68 -32.06 28.70
CA GLY A 220 -3.90 -32.41 29.43
C GLY A 220 -3.94 -31.81 30.85
N ASN A 221 -5.00 -32.14 31.59
CA ASN A 221 -5.19 -31.83 33.00
C ASN A 221 -5.64 -33.09 33.77
N ASP A 222 -5.31 -33.14 35.06
CA ASP A 222 -5.72 -34.25 35.90
C ASP A 222 -7.24 -34.18 36.20
N LEU A 223 -7.85 -35.36 36.40
CA LEU A 223 -9.26 -35.47 36.74
C LEU A 223 -9.58 -34.67 38.02
N GLY A 224 -10.53 -33.74 37.94
CA GLY A 224 -10.91 -32.85 39.03
C GLY A 224 -10.12 -31.55 39.09
N GLU A 225 -9.10 -31.35 38.25
CA GLU A 225 -8.29 -30.13 38.23
C GLU A 225 -8.66 -29.24 37.03
N PRO A 226 -9.40 -28.13 37.22
CA PRO A 226 -9.80 -27.26 36.13
C PRO A 226 -8.63 -26.43 35.58
N ILE A 227 -8.71 -26.05 34.30
CA ILE A 227 -7.75 -25.17 33.66
C ILE A 227 -8.19 -23.71 33.82
N ASP A 228 -7.34 -22.88 34.42
CA ASP A 228 -7.57 -21.43 34.48
C ASP A 228 -7.59 -20.83 33.08
N VAL A 229 -8.55 -19.94 32.81
CA VAL A 229 -8.74 -19.33 31.49
C VAL A 229 -7.50 -18.58 31.00
N ASN A 230 -6.71 -17.99 31.89
CA ASN A 230 -5.49 -17.26 31.53
C ASN A 230 -4.30 -18.19 31.27
N GLU A 231 -4.42 -19.46 31.65
CA GLU A 231 -3.43 -20.50 31.39
C GLU A 231 -3.84 -21.42 30.23
N ALA A 232 -5.13 -21.42 29.85
CA ALA A 232 -5.72 -22.31 28.86
C ALA A 232 -5.02 -22.28 27.50
N GLU A 233 -4.56 -21.11 27.05
CA GLU A 233 -3.82 -21.03 25.79
C GLU A 233 -2.51 -21.82 25.78
N LYS A 234 -1.92 -22.13 26.95
CA LYS A 234 -0.69 -22.94 27.07
C LYS A 234 -0.94 -24.43 26.77
N TYR A 235 -2.21 -24.85 26.76
CA TYR A 235 -2.64 -26.22 26.47
C TYR A 235 -2.88 -26.45 24.98
N ILE A 236 -2.93 -25.39 24.17
CA ILE A 236 -3.19 -25.48 22.73
C ILE A 236 -1.87 -25.71 21.97
N PHE A 237 -1.80 -26.76 21.17
CA PHE A 237 -0.70 -27.02 20.25
C PHE A 237 -0.77 -26.10 19.02
N GLY A 238 -1.94 -26.10 18.38
CA GLY A 238 -2.17 -25.36 17.14
C GLY A 238 -3.56 -25.59 16.59
N PHE A 239 -3.79 -25.07 15.39
CA PHE A 239 -5.11 -24.97 14.78
C PHE A 239 -5.16 -25.65 13.42
N VAL A 240 -6.35 -26.13 13.07
CA VAL A 240 -6.72 -26.73 11.79
C VAL A 240 -8.05 -26.15 11.31
N CYS A 241 -8.29 -26.12 10.00
CA CYS A 241 -9.65 -25.97 9.49
C CYS A 241 -10.44 -27.24 9.79
N LEU A 242 -11.72 -27.10 10.14
CA LEU A 242 -12.61 -28.19 10.47
C LEU A 242 -13.91 -28.05 9.68
N ASN A 243 -14.42 -29.17 9.16
CA ASN A 243 -15.77 -29.30 8.61
C ASN A 243 -16.52 -30.35 9.42
N ASP A 244 -17.53 -29.93 10.20
CA ASP A 244 -18.39 -30.85 10.92
C ASP A 244 -19.64 -31.19 10.10
N TRP A 245 -19.52 -32.26 9.30
CA TRP A 245 -20.57 -32.64 8.36
C TRP A 245 -21.86 -32.95 9.10
N SER A 246 -22.97 -32.44 8.55
CA SER A 246 -24.23 -32.41 9.29
C SER A 246 -25.39 -32.89 8.45
N ALA A 247 -26.12 -33.89 8.94
CA ALA A 247 -27.35 -34.37 8.33
C ALA A 247 -28.57 -33.74 9.01
N ARG A 248 -29.02 -32.58 8.54
CA ARG A 248 -29.94 -31.68 9.27
C ARG A 248 -31.33 -32.27 9.53
N ASP A 249 -31.82 -33.09 8.61
CA ASP A 249 -33.11 -33.78 8.73
C ASP A 249 -33.08 -34.91 9.76
N ILE A 250 -31.96 -35.66 9.82
CA ILE A 250 -31.72 -36.64 10.90
C ILE A 250 -31.56 -35.92 12.24
N GLN A 251 -30.77 -34.84 12.26
CA GLN A 251 -30.52 -34.03 13.47
C GLN A 251 -31.82 -33.51 14.08
N GLN A 252 -32.71 -32.99 13.24
CA GLN A 252 -33.99 -32.45 13.68
C GLN A 252 -34.86 -33.49 14.41
N TRP A 253 -34.78 -34.77 14.02
CA TRP A 253 -35.54 -35.84 14.63
C TRP A 253 -34.89 -36.38 15.92
N GLU A 254 -33.57 -36.55 15.94
CA GLU A 254 -32.89 -37.24 17.05
C GLU A 254 -32.43 -36.31 18.18
N ALA A 255 -32.26 -35.00 17.94
CA ALA A 255 -31.50 -34.15 18.85
C ALA A 255 -32.19 -33.82 20.18
N VAL A 256 -33.50 -34.05 20.31
CA VAL A 256 -34.23 -33.74 21.54
C VAL A 256 -34.47 -35.03 22.35
N PRO A 257 -34.09 -35.07 23.65
CA PRO A 257 -33.48 -34.00 24.45
C PRO A 257 -31.94 -34.03 24.51
N LEU A 258 -31.28 -35.03 23.92
CA LEU A 258 -29.90 -35.39 24.25
C LEU A 258 -28.82 -34.67 23.43
N GLY A 259 -29.20 -33.87 22.45
CA GLY A 259 -28.28 -33.25 21.50
C GLY A 259 -28.01 -34.09 20.25
N PRO A 260 -27.25 -33.55 19.29
CA PRO A 260 -26.96 -34.22 18.02
C PRO A 260 -26.14 -35.51 18.20
N PHE A 261 -26.39 -36.52 17.36
CA PHE A 261 -25.69 -37.81 17.45
C PHE A 261 -25.35 -38.39 16.07
N ASN A 262 -26.17 -39.27 15.49
CA ASN A 262 -25.89 -39.89 14.17
C ASN A 262 -25.79 -38.85 13.06
N ALA A 263 -26.45 -37.71 13.23
CA ALA A 263 -26.42 -36.60 12.29
C ALA A 263 -25.08 -35.85 12.23
N LYS A 264 -24.12 -36.18 13.11
CA LYS A 264 -22.77 -35.59 13.16
C LYS A 264 -21.68 -36.66 13.15
N THR A 265 -21.89 -37.75 13.87
CA THR A 265 -20.89 -38.82 14.07
C THR A 265 -20.51 -39.62 12.81
N PHE A 266 -21.11 -39.36 11.65
CA PHE A 266 -20.78 -40.05 10.41
C PHE A 266 -19.46 -39.57 9.78
N ALA A 267 -19.11 -38.29 9.94
CA ALA A 267 -17.83 -37.74 9.52
C ALA A 267 -17.59 -36.32 10.05
N SER A 268 -16.37 -36.04 10.51
CA SER A 268 -15.86 -34.67 10.64
C SER A 268 -14.51 -34.61 9.95
N THR A 269 -14.22 -33.58 9.16
CA THR A 269 -12.98 -33.49 8.37
C THR A 269 -12.09 -32.38 8.89
N ILE A 270 -10.78 -32.65 9.07
CA ILE A 270 -9.80 -31.62 9.43
C ILE A 270 -8.70 -31.46 8.38
N SER A 271 -8.16 -30.25 8.26
CA SER A 271 -6.97 -29.98 7.44
C SER A 271 -5.74 -30.72 8.01
N PRO A 272 -4.82 -31.21 7.17
CA PRO A 272 -3.73 -32.09 7.61
C PRO A 272 -2.54 -31.37 8.26
N TRP A 273 -2.43 -30.04 8.05
CA TRP A 273 -1.34 -29.23 8.57
C TRP A 273 -1.81 -28.47 9.81
N VAL A 274 -1.17 -28.74 10.95
CA VAL A 274 -1.42 -28.04 12.22
C VAL A 274 -0.59 -26.76 12.24
N ILE A 275 -1.28 -25.62 12.23
CA ILE A 275 -0.66 -24.30 12.35
C ILE A 275 -0.37 -24.06 13.83
N LEU A 276 0.91 -23.93 14.20
CA LEU A 276 1.27 -23.69 15.60
C LEU A 276 0.68 -22.37 16.10
N LYS A 277 0.26 -22.34 17.37
CA LYS A 277 -0.23 -21.12 18.03
C LYS A 277 0.73 -19.93 17.85
N ASP A 278 2.03 -20.17 18.02
CA ASP A 278 3.08 -19.16 17.86
C ASP A 278 3.15 -18.54 16.45
N ALA A 279 2.61 -19.21 15.42
CA ALA A 279 2.54 -18.68 14.07
C ALA A 279 1.38 -17.70 13.88
N LEU A 280 0.35 -17.83 14.71
CA LEU A 280 -0.84 -16.98 14.69
C LEU A 280 -0.72 -15.77 15.63
N GLU A 281 0.24 -15.78 16.57
CA GLU A 281 0.45 -14.68 17.54
C GLU A 281 0.45 -13.26 16.93
N PRO A 282 1.07 -12.99 15.75
CA PRO A 282 1.03 -11.67 15.12
C PRO A 282 -0.35 -11.22 14.63
N PHE A 283 -1.33 -12.12 14.59
CA PHE A 283 -2.66 -11.92 14.03
C PHE A 283 -3.74 -11.97 15.11
N ARG A 284 -3.39 -11.72 16.37
CA ARG A 284 -4.40 -11.60 17.42
C ARG A 284 -5.35 -10.45 17.15
N ALA A 285 -6.58 -10.63 17.61
CA ALA A 285 -7.66 -9.68 17.42
C ALA A 285 -8.67 -9.78 18.57
N LEU A 286 -9.54 -8.77 18.65
CA LEU A 286 -10.71 -8.77 19.50
C LEU A 286 -11.75 -9.77 18.99
N ALA A 287 -12.33 -10.54 19.90
CA ALA A 287 -13.51 -11.36 19.64
C ALA A 287 -14.73 -10.50 19.32
N MET A 288 -15.82 -11.15 18.89
CA MET A 288 -17.12 -10.49 18.83
C MET A 288 -17.52 -10.03 20.23
N PRO A 289 -18.05 -8.79 20.39
CA PRO A 289 -18.50 -8.31 21.69
C PRO A 289 -19.55 -9.23 22.33
N ASN A 290 -19.31 -9.56 23.60
CA ASN A 290 -20.30 -10.19 24.46
C ASN A 290 -20.87 -9.13 25.43
N GLU A 291 -22.18 -8.91 25.36
CA GLU A 291 -22.88 -7.92 26.19
C GLU A 291 -23.10 -8.41 27.62
N THR A 292 -22.95 -9.71 27.86
CA THR A 292 -23.10 -10.34 29.17
C THR A 292 -21.80 -10.25 29.95
N LYS A 293 -21.89 -9.76 31.20
CA LYS A 293 -20.77 -9.84 32.14
C LYS A 293 -20.55 -11.30 32.55
N LEU A 294 -19.48 -11.90 32.03
CA LEU A 294 -19.11 -13.29 32.32
C LEU A 294 -18.68 -13.47 33.79
N HIS A 295 -18.82 -14.70 34.30
CA HIS A 295 -18.29 -15.07 35.61
C HIS A 295 -16.74 -15.05 35.62
N PRO A 296 -16.09 -14.86 36.78
CA PRO A 296 -14.63 -14.69 36.87
C PRO A 296 -13.81 -15.78 36.16
N TYR A 297 -14.24 -17.04 36.20
CA TYR A 297 -13.52 -18.16 35.58
C TYR A 297 -13.46 -18.10 34.03
N LEU A 298 -14.26 -17.24 33.38
CA LEU A 298 -14.23 -16.99 31.93
C LEU A 298 -13.67 -15.60 31.58
N GLN A 299 -13.21 -14.83 32.56
CA GLN A 299 -12.65 -13.50 32.33
C GLN A 299 -11.15 -13.63 32.01
N GLU A 300 -10.80 -13.33 30.77
CA GLU A 300 -9.42 -13.28 30.31
C GLU A 300 -8.77 -11.94 30.65
N ASN A 301 -7.50 -11.99 31.05
CA ASN A 301 -6.68 -10.80 31.28
C ASN A 301 -6.31 -10.09 29.97
N ARG A 302 -6.35 -10.80 28.85
CA ARG A 302 -5.98 -10.28 27.52
C ARG A 302 -7.25 -9.99 26.73
N GLU A 303 -7.37 -8.76 26.23
CA GLU A 303 -8.54 -8.35 25.42
C GLU A 303 -8.51 -8.96 24.01
N GLU A 304 -7.32 -9.07 23.39
CA GLU A 304 -7.12 -9.72 22.09
C GLU A 304 -7.00 -11.24 22.25
N ASN A 305 -8.15 -11.90 22.39
CA ASN A 305 -8.29 -13.30 22.77
C ASN A 305 -8.71 -14.25 21.63
N VAL A 306 -8.82 -13.75 20.39
CA VAL A 306 -9.01 -14.57 19.18
C VAL A 306 -7.95 -14.22 18.13
N TYR A 307 -8.00 -14.92 16.99
CA TYR A 307 -7.12 -14.66 15.85
C TYR A 307 -7.90 -14.15 14.64
N ASP A 308 -7.33 -13.19 13.92
CA ASP A 308 -7.77 -12.73 12.61
C ASP A 308 -7.38 -13.75 11.54
N ILE A 309 -8.27 -14.72 11.34
CA ILE A 309 -8.12 -15.79 10.35
C ILE A 309 -9.24 -15.62 9.33
N ASN A 310 -8.87 -15.27 8.10
CA ASN A 310 -9.78 -15.28 6.96
C ASN A 310 -10.14 -16.72 6.63
N LEU A 311 -11.43 -16.98 6.41
CA LEU A 311 -11.97 -18.29 6.11
C LEU A 311 -12.78 -18.24 4.82
N GLU A 312 -12.58 -19.24 3.95
CA GLU A 312 -13.30 -19.39 2.70
C GLU A 312 -13.79 -20.82 2.53
N VAL A 313 -15.00 -20.94 1.96
CA VAL A 313 -15.57 -22.21 1.52
C VAL A 313 -15.88 -22.13 0.03
N GLU A 314 -15.34 -23.09 -0.72
CA GLU A 314 -15.63 -23.32 -2.13
C GLU A 314 -16.39 -24.64 -2.29
N LEU A 315 -17.42 -24.62 -3.13
CA LEU A 315 -18.10 -25.81 -3.63
C LEU A 315 -17.66 -26.09 -5.06
N GLY A 316 -17.19 -27.31 -5.32
CA GLY A 316 -17.00 -27.87 -6.66
C GLY A 316 -18.13 -28.81 -7.00
N ALA A 317 -18.83 -28.55 -8.10
CA ALA A 317 -19.91 -29.39 -8.60
C ALA A 317 -19.37 -30.56 -9.47
N PRO A 318 -20.14 -31.66 -9.62
CA PRO A 318 -19.71 -32.84 -10.39
C PRO A 318 -19.38 -32.56 -11.86
N ASN A 319 -19.90 -31.47 -12.42
CA ASN A 319 -19.66 -31.03 -13.80
C ASN A 319 -18.29 -30.35 -13.99
N GLY A 320 -17.50 -30.18 -12.91
CA GLY A 320 -16.20 -29.53 -12.92
C GLY A 320 -16.23 -28.02 -12.68
N GLU A 321 -17.41 -27.41 -12.50
CA GLU A 321 -17.53 -26.00 -12.12
C GLU A 321 -17.34 -25.82 -10.61
N SER A 322 -16.89 -24.65 -10.18
CA SER A 322 -16.81 -24.30 -8.76
C SER A 322 -17.28 -22.89 -8.46
N ALA A 323 -17.71 -22.66 -7.21
CA ALA A 323 -18.17 -21.38 -6.73
C ALA A 323 -17.86 -21.18 -5.24
N ILE A 324 -17.66 -19.93 -4.85
CA ILE A 324 -17.45 -19.56 -3.45
C ILE A 324 -18.80 -19.51 -2.73
N LEU A 325 -18.97 -20.37 -1.74
CA LEU A 325 -20.14 -20.39 -0.85
C LEU A 325 -20.04 -19.31 0.22
N SER A 326 -18.87 -19.19 0.84
CA SER A 326 -18.70 -18.34 2.01
C SER A 326 -17.32 -17.74 2.11
N ARG A 327 -17.26 -16.45 2.47
CA ARG A 327 -16.08 -15.76 2.98
C ARG A 327 -16.42 -15.10 4.30
N THR A 328 -15.73 -15.52 5.35
CA THR A 328 -15.96 -15.04 6.72
C THR A 328 -14.63 -14.95 7.46
N ASN A 329 -14.67 -14.71 8.76
CA ASN A 329 -13.48 -14.56 9.60
C ASN A 329 -13.72 -15.15 10.99
N ALA A 330 -12.68 -15.73 11.58
CA ALA A 330 -12.70 -16.32 12.92
C ALA A 330 -13.02 -15.30 14.03
N ARG A 331 -12.85 -14.00 13.78
CA ARG A 331 -13.29 -12.91 14.68
C ARG A 331 -14.79 -12.88 14.94
N ASN A 332 -15.59 -13.65 14.19
CA ASN A 332 -17.01 -13.81 14.44
C ASN A 332 -17.35 -14.77 15.60
N LEU A 333 -16.35 -15.38 16.25
CA LEU A 333 -16.54 -16.13 17.49
C LEU A 333 -16.79 -15.18 18.67
N VAL A 334 -17.75 -15.54 19.54
CA VAL A 334 -18.06 -14.78 20.77
C VAL A 334 -17.31 -15.29 22.00
N PHE A 335 -16.88 -16.55 21.97
CA PHE A 335 -16.01 -17.14 22.98
C PHE A 335 -14.67 -17.53 22.36
N SER A 336 -13.58 -17.26 23.08
CA SER A 336 -12.23 -17.70 22.72
C SER A 336 -12.04 -19.20 22.97
N PHE A 337 -11.02 -19.80 22.35
CA PHE A 337 -10.63 -21.18 22.69
C PHE A 337 -10.16 -21.33 24.14
N ALA A 338 -9.61 -20.28 24.74
CA ALA A 338 -9.26 -20.26 26.16
C ALA A 338 -10.50 -20.38 27.05
N GLN A 339 -11.55 -19.61 26.75
CA GLN A 339 -12.84 -19.69 27.44
C GLN A 339 -13.52 -21.05 27.24
N MET A 340 -13.49 -21.59 26.01
CA MET A 340 -14.01 -22.93 25.71
C MET A 340 -13.33 -24.00 26.57
N LEU A 341 -11.99 -23.99 26.66
CA LEU A 341 -11.22 -24.93 27.48
C LEU A 341 -11.45 -24.78 28.99
N ALA A 342 -11.48 -23.54 29.49
CA ALA A 342 -11.76 -23.27 30.89
C ALA A 342 -13.16 -23.78 31.28
N HIS A 343 -14.16 -23.55 30.42
CA HIS A 343 -15.50 -24.09 30.64
C HIS A 343 -15.54 -25.62 30.58
N HIS A 344 -14.87 -26.23 29.60
CA HIS A 344 -14.84 -27.68 29.44
C HIS A 344 -14.32 -28.40 30.69
N THR A 345 -13.35 -27.79 31.38
CA THR A 345 -12.67 -28.39 32.53
C THR A 345 -13.18 -27.90 33.88
N VAL A 346 -14.06 -26.88 33.95
CA VAL A 346 -14.54 -26.32 35.22
C VAL A 346 -15.24 -27.34 36.12
N GLY A 347 -15.87 -28.36 35.52
CA GLY A 347 -16.49 -29.49 36.24
C GLY A 347 -15.53 -30.61 36.62
N GLY A 348 -14.23 -30.47 36.32
CA GLY A 348 -13.19 -31.48 36.59
C GLY A 348 -12.93 -32.45 35.44
N CYS A 349 -13.44 -32.22 34.22
CA CYS A 349 -13.20 -33.08 33.06
C CYS A 349 -11.70 -33.15 32.73
N PRO A 350 -11.09 -34.35 32.60
CA PRO A 350 -9.70 -34.49 32.17
C PRO A 350 -9.61 -34.39 30.64
N LEU A 351 -8.66 -33.60 30.15
CA LEU A 351 -8.29 -33.53 28.74
C LEU A 351 -6.95 -34.26 28.50
N GLU A 352 -6.72 -34.71 27.27
CA GLU A 352 -5.51 -35.41 26.87
C GLU A 352 -4.78 -34.70 25.70
N VAL A 353 -3.50 -35.06 25.52
CA VAL A 353 -2.71 -34.57 24.37
C VAL A 353 -3.29 -35.13 23.08
N GLY A 354 -3.65 -34.23 22.15
CA GLY A 354 -4.27 -34.57 20.87
C GLY A 354 -5.79 -34.51 20.85
N ASP A 355 -6.43 -34.19 21.97
CA ASP A 355 -7.85 -33.85 21.96
C ASP A 355 -8.13 -32.68 21.01
N LEU A 356 -9.29 -32.75 20.35
CA LEU A 356 -9.76 -31.78 19.38
C LEU A 356 -10.92 -30.97 19.97
N ILE A 357 -10.79 -29.66 19.92
CA ILE A 357 -11.82 -28.70 20.32
C ILE A 357 -12.32 -27.99 19.06
N GLY A 358 -13.54 -28.28 18.62
CA GLY A 358 -14.21 -27.56 17.52
C GLY A 358 -14.81 -26.25 18.01
N SER A 359 -14.77 -25.21 17.19
CA SER A 359 -15.27 -23.88 17.56
C SER A 359 -16.79 -23.79 17.59
N GLY A 360 -17.48 -24.67 16.86
CA GLY A 360 -18.82 -24.41 16.36
C GLY A 360 -18.77 -23.56 15.10
N THR A 361 -19.82 -23.68 14.29
CA THR A 361 -19.93 -23.01 12.98
C THR A 361 -19.69 -21.50 13.05
N ILE A 362 -18.79 -21.00 12.19
CA ILE A 362 -18.40 -19.60 12.12
C ILE A 362 -19.18 -18.91 10.99
N SER A 363 -20.04 -17.96 11.36
CA SER A 363 -20.86 -17.20 10.40
C SER A 363 -20.67 -15.69 10.55
N GLY A 364 -20.67 -14.97 9.43
CA GLY A 364 -20.90 -13.54 9.39
C GLY A 364 -22.41 -13.21 9.39
N ILE A 365 -22.72 -11.93 9.18
CA ILE A 365 -24.11 -11.42 9.18
C ILE A 365 -24.69 -11.23 7.77
N LYS A 366 -23.87 -11.32 6.73
CA LYS A 366 -24.28 -11.03 5.34
C LYS A 366 -24.40 -12.33 4.53
N PRO A 367 -25.28 -12.38 3.50
CA PRO A 367 -25.22 -13.42 2.48
C PRO A 367 -23.80 -13.55 1.92
N GLY A 368 -23.36 -14.77 1.64
CA GLY A 368 -21.99 -15.07 1.22
C GLY A 368 -20.94 -15.06 2.35
N SER A 369 -21.36 -14.92 3.61
CA SER A 369 -20.49 -15.07 4.81
C SER A 369 -21.00 -16.09 5.83
N LEU A 370 -22.06 -16.83 5.49
CA LEU A 370 -22.71 -17.81 6.36
C LEU A 370 -21.92 -19.12 6.38
N GLY A 371 -21.83 -19.79 7.53
CA GLY A 371 -20.99 -20.96 7.73
C GLY A 371 -21.61 -22.30 7.33
N SER A 372 -22.88 -22.31 6.89
CA SER A 372 -23.61 -23.53 6.52
C SER A 372 -24.67 -23.30 5.43
N PHE A 373 -25.07 -24.36 4.72
CA PHE A 373 -26.20 -24.35 3.79
C PHE A 373 -27.53 -24.18 4.53
N LEU A 374 -27.65 -24.67 5.77
CA LEU A 374 -28.83 -24.45 6.60
C LEU A 374 -29.15 -22.96 6.74
N GLU A 375 -28.13 -22.14 7.01
CA GLU A 375 -28.28 -20.69 7.10
C GLU A 375 -28.56 -20.06 5.74
N ALA A 376 -27.77 -20.40 4.71
CA ALA A 376 -27.90 -19.82 3.38
C ALA A 376 -29.24 -20.12 2.70
N SER A 377 -29.81 -21.30 2.95
CA SER A 377 -31.12 -21.74 2.42
C SER A 377 -32.31 -21.36 3.31
N ASN A 378 -32.08 -20.70 4.45
CA ASN A 378 -33.09 -20.39 5.46
C ASN A 378 -33.87 -21.64 5.91
N GLY A 379 -33.16 -22.68 6.35
CA GLY A 379 -33.75 -23.94 6.79
C GLY A 379 -34.24 -24.84 5.65
N GLY A 380 -33.72 -24.66 4.44
CA GLY A 380 -34.18 -25.36 3.23
C GLY A 380 -35.44 -24.77 2.60
N LYS A 381 -35.88 -23.57 3.02
CA LYS A 381 -37.08 -22.91 2.48
C LYS A 381 -36.84 -22.28 1.12
N LYS A 382 -35.58 -21.98 0.78
CA LYS A 382 -35.19 -21.33 -0.47
C LYS A 382 -33.92 -21.98 -1.02
N SER A 383 -33.91 -22.21 -2.33
CA SER A 383 -32.66 -22.40 -3.06
C SER A 383 -31.95 -21.04 -3.19
N PHE A 384 -30.63 -21.07 -3.28
CA PHE A 384 -29.81 -19.89 -3.51
C PHE A 384 -28.75 -20.17 -4.59
N ASP A 385 -28.32 -19.10 -5.24
CA ASP A 385 -27.42 -19.15 -6.38
C ASP A 385 -25.98 -18.91 -5.89
N LEU A 386 -25.11 -19.88 -6.10
CA LEU A 386 -23.67 -19.77 -5.85
C LEU A 386 -22.95 -19.18 -7.06
N SER A 387 -23.46 -19.46 -8.26
CA SER A 387 -23.07 -18.86 -9.53
C SER A 387 -24.27 -18.83 -10.47
N THR A 388 -24.07 -18.42 -11.73
CA THR A 388 -25.11 -18.49 -12.77
C THR A 388 -25.53 -19.92 -13.13
N THR A 389 -24.77 -20.94 -12.71
CA THR A 389 -24.97 -22.35 -13.07
C THR A 389 -25.10 -23.27 -11.86
N ILE A 390 -24.56 -22.86 -10.70
CA ILE A 390 -24.59 -23.64 -9.47
C ILE A 390 -25.69 -23.09 -8.55
N HIS A 391 -26.75 -23.87 -8.40
CA HIS A 391 -27.87 -23.59 -7.51
C HIS A 391 -27.95 -24.69 -6.45
N ARG A 392 -28.07 -24.31 -5.18
CA ARG A 392 -28.11 -25.27 -4.07
C ARG A 392 -29.12 -24.87 -3.01
N THR A 393 -29.65 -25.90 -2.36
CA THR A 393 -30.36 -25.77 -1.07
C THR A 393 -29.56 -26.48 0.02
N PHE A 394 -29.10 -27.70 -0.28
CA PHE A 394 -28.17 -28.52 0.51
C PHE A 394 -27.22 -29.22 -0.46
N LEU A 395 -26.25 -29.97 0.05
CA LEU A 395 -25.29 -30.71 -0.76
C LEU A 395 -25.93 -31.83 -1.57
N GLU A 396 -25.51 -31.93 -2.83
CA GLU A 396 -25.86 -33.00 -3.76
C GLU A 396 -24.74 -34.05 -3.82
N ASP A 397 -25.08 -35.24 -4.33
CA ASP A 397 -24.08 -36.31 -4.47
C ASP A 397 -23.04 -35.94 -5.53
N GLY A 398 -21.76 -36.05 -5.16
CA GLY A 398 -20.62 -35.68 -6.01
C GLY A 398 -20.12 -34.25 -5.80
N ASP A 399 -20.81 -33.42 -5.00
CA ASP A 399 -20.28 -32.11 -4.60
C ASP A 399 -18.98 -32.28 -3.79
N THR A 400 -18.02 -31.41 -4.02
CA THR A 400 -16.76 -31.31 -3.28
C THR A 400 -16.71 -30.01 -2.50
N ILE A 401 -16.35 -30.07 -1.22
CA ILE A 401 -16.16 -28.87 -0.39
C ILE A 401 -14.69 -28.67 -0.07
N VAL A 402 -14.22 -27.45 -0.30
CA VAL A 402 -12.87 -27.02 0.06
C VAL A 402 -12.96 -25.85 1.04
N ILE A 403 -12.44 -26.06 2.25
CA ILE A 403 -12.30 -25.02 3.27
C ILE A 403 -10.85 -24.54 3.28
N ARG A 404 -10.65 -23.22 3.24
CA ARG A 404 -9.34 -22.57 3.34
C ARG A 404 -9.34 -21.59 4.51
N GLY A 405 -8.19 -21.49 5.17
CA GLY A 405 -7.93 -20.51 6.22
C GLY A 405 -6.55 -19.87 6.05
N TRP A 406 -6.46 -18.55 6.19
CA TRP A 406 -5.18 -17.84 6.13
C TRP A 406 -5.19 -16.56 6.98
N CYS A 407 -4.01 -16.08 7.33
CA CYS A 407 -3.82 -14.83 8.08
C CYS A 407 -3.07 -13.80 7.25
N GLY A 408 -3.45 -12.53 7.43
CA GLY A 408 -2.92 -11.40 6.67
C GLY A 408 -3.48 -11.32 5.24
N ASP A 409 -3.22 -10.19 4.59
CA ASP A 409 -3.66 -9.96 3.22
C ASP A 409 -2.61 -10.49 2.22
N GLU A 410 -3.07 -10.98 1.06
CA GLU A 410 -2.21 -11.33 -0.10
C GLU A 410 -1.24 -10.18 -0.48
N ASP A 411 -1.58 -8.96 -0.08
CA ASP A 411 -0.91 -7.69 -0.36
C ASP A 411 -0.06 -7.13 0.77
N SER A 412 0.27 -7.90 1.83
CA SER A 412 1.20 -7.42 2.86
C SER A 412 2.62 -7.09 2.35
N ASN A 413 2.89 -7.32 1.06
CA ASN A 413 4.03 -6.78 0.31
C ASN A 413 3.55 -5.95 -0.89
N MET A 414 3.58 -4.62 -0.80
CA MET A 414 3.43 -3.76 -1.98
C MET A 414 4.65 -3.91 -2.88
N ARG A 415 4.43 -4.36 -4.13
CA ARG A 415 5.47 -4.45 -5.15
C ARG A 415 5.59 -3.13 -5.88
N PHE A 416 6.81 -2.60 -5.92
CA PHE A 416 7.18 -1.45 -6.72
C PHE A 416 8.04 -1.88 -7.90
N VAL A 417 7.78 -1.31 -9.07
CA VAL A 417 8.67 -1.36 -10.24
C VAL A 417 9.36 -0.01 -10.36
N VAL A 418 10.69 0.00 -10.29
CA VAL A 418 11.50 1.21 -10.43
C VAL A 418 12.22 1.17 -11.78
N ALA A 419 12.02 2.18 -12.62
CA ALA A 419 12.70 2.31 -13.90
C ALA A 419 13.85 3.33 -13.77
N ASN A 420 15.07 2.90 -14.12
CA ASN A 420 16.30 3.67 -13.93
C ASN A 420 16.98 4.09 -15.23
N SER A 421 16.77 3.40 -16.36
CA SER A 421 17.37 3.79 -17.65
C SER A 421 16.40 4.62 -18.49
N PHE A 422 16.94 5.46 -19.37
CA PHE A 422 16.14 6.31 -20.25
C PHE A 422 15.15 5.49 -21.09
N GLU A 423 15.63 4.37 -21.64
CA GLU A 423 14.81 3.47 -22.47
C GLU A 423 13.75 2.73 -21.66
N SER A 424 14.05 2.28 -20.43
CA SER A 424 13.06 1.62 -19.57
C SER A 424 11.91 2.56 -19.21
N VAL A 425 12.22 3.82 -18.91
CA VAL A 425 11.21 4.86 -18.64
C VAL A 425 10.37 5.11 -19.89
N LYS A 426 10.98 5.23 -21.08
CA LYS A 426 10.25 5.43 -22.33
C LYS A 426 9.27 4.27 -22.60
N GLN A 427 9.72 3.02 -22.50
CA GLN A 427 8.87 1.86 -22.72
C GLN A 427 7.72 1.76 -21.71
N LEU A 428 7.99 1.99 -20.43
CA LEU A 428 6.97 1.87 -19.38
C LEU A 428 6.03 3.08 -19.33
N TRP A 429 6.52 4.31 -19.36
CA TRP A 429 5.69 5.52 -19.18
C TRP A 429 5.08 6.07 -20.47
N VAL A 430 5.72 5.86 -21.62
CA VAL A 430 5.24 6.39 -22.93
C VAL A 430 4.48 5.31 -23.68
N SER A 431 5.09 4.14 -23.90
CA SER A 431 4.42 3.06 -24.66
C SER A 431 3.25 2.44 -23.89
N ASN A 432 3.30 2.39 -22.55
CA ASN A 432 2.23 1.87 -21.70
C ASN A 432 1.46 2.98 -20.95
N GLN A 433 1.41 4.20 -21.50
CA GLN A 433 0.83 5.38 -20.84
C GLN A 433 -0.66 5.23 -20.45
N SER A 434 -1.43 4.40 -21.15
CA SER A 434 -2.84 4.13 -20.83
C SER A 434 -2.97 3.20 -19.62
N SER A 435 -2.10 2.18 -19.53
CA SER A 435 -2.04 1.28 -18.38
C SER A 435 -1.52 2.00 -17.13
N LEU A 436 -0.59 2.94 -17.26
CA LEU A 436 -0.02 3.71 -16.14
C LEU A 436 -0.71 5.07 -15.90
N ILE A 437 -1.96 5.24 -16.30
CA ILE A 437 -2.61 6.55 -16.23
C ILE A 437 -3.02 6.97 -14.81
N SER A 438 -3.19 6.00 -13.90
CA SER A 438 -3.68 6.22 -12.54
C SER A 438 -2.57 6.39 -11.50
N ARG A 439 -2.95 6.86 -10.31
CA ARG A 439 -2.08 7.12 -9.15
C ARG A 439 -2.62 6.38 -7.93
N PRO A 440 -1.75 5.87 -7.04
CA PRO A 440 -2.19 5.31 -5.75
C PRO A 440 -2.63 6.43 -4.80
N THR A 441 -3.42 6.06 -3.78
CA THR A 441 -3.75 6.92 -2.64
C THR A 441 -2.86 6.56 -1.45
N LEU A 442 -2.39 7.58 -0.72
CA LEU A 442 -1.52 7.46 0.45
C LEU A 442 -2.25 7.99 1.70
N HIS A 443 -2.05 7.35 2.85
CA HIS A 443 -2.79 7.68 4.07
C HIS A 443 -2.65 9.15 4.47
N THR A 444 -1.43 9.64 4.58
CA THR A 444 -1.11 10.96 5.12
C THR A 444 -1.45 12.06 4.15
N PHE A 445 -1.03 11.92 2.89
CA PHE A 445 -1.29 12.95 1.90
C PHE A 445 -2.76 13.03 1.52
N HIS A 446 -3.42 11.90 1.29
CA HIS A 446 -4.80 11.88 0.78
C HIS A 446 -5.82 11.92 1.91
N ASN A 447 -5.69 11.09 2.95
CA ASN A 447 -6.72 11.00 3.99
C ASN A 447 -6.56 12.07 5.08
N VAL A 448 -5.33 12.51 5.37
CA VAL A 448 -5.07 13.55 6.38
C VAL A 448 -4.97 14.92 5.71
N LEU A 449 -3.90 15.20 4.94
CA LEU A 449 -3.63 16.53 4.41
C LEU A 449 -4.70 17.03 3.42
N SER A 450 -5.19 16.16 2.53
CA SER A 450 -6.10 16.56 1.43
C SER A 450 -7.58 16.44 1.79
N SER A 451 -7.93 16.20 3.05
CA SER A 451 -9.31 15.97 3.49
C SER A 451 -10.23 17.17 3.25
N SER A 452 -9.70 18.40 3.19
CA SER A 452 -10.47 19.65 3.04
C SER A 452 -10.51 20.23 1.62
N GLN A 453 -9.50 19.98 0.78
CA GLN A 453 -9.33 20.62 -0.54
C GLN A 453 -9.42 19.65 -1.73
N GLY A 454 -9.63 18.37 -1.47
CA GLY A 454 -9.54 17.32 -2.48
C GLY A 454 -8.11 17.08 -2.96
N PHE A 455 -7.92 16.05 -3.79
CA PHE A 455 -6.58 15.65 -4.25
C PHE A 455 -6.09 16.59 -5.36
N THR A 456 -4.78 16.89 -5.43
CA THR A 456 -4.21 17.66 -6.55
C THR A 456 -4.22 16.85 -7.85
N ILE A 457 -4.18 17.50 -9.01
CA ILE A 457 -4.24 16.80 -10.31
C ILE A 457 -3.12 15.77 -10.44
N GLY A 458 -1.90 16.12 -9.98
CA GLY A 458 -0.71 15.25 -10.05
C GLY A 458 -0.79 13.97 -9.22
N THR A 459 -1.58 13.98 -8.12
CA THR A 459 -1.67 12.91 -7.13
C THR A 459 -3.00 12.14 -7.16
N SER A 460 -3.97 12.63 -7.95
CA SER A 460 -5.30 12.01 -8.05
C SER A 460 -5.27 10.68 -8.83
N PRO A 461 -6.01 9.65 -8.37
CA PRO A 461 -6.39 8.51 -9.19
C PRO A 461 -7.11 8.96 -10.47
N TRP A 462 -7.10 8.09 -11.49
CA TRP A 462 -7.71 8.43 -12.77
C TRP A 462 -9.22 8.15 -12.78
N ASP A 463 -10.01 9.20 -12.55
CA ASP A 463 -11.47 9.20 -12.61
C ASP A 463 -12.02 10.37 -13.47
N GLU A 464 -13.34 10.49 -13.60
CA GLU A 464 -13.98 11.56 -14.38
C GLU A 464 -13.67 12.96 -13.82
N SER A 465 -13.50 13.10 -12.51
CA SER A 465 -13.12 14.38 -11.89
C SER A 465 -11.70 14.78 -12.28
N CYS A 466 -10.74 13.85 -12.19
CA CYS A 466 -9.36 14.06 -12.59
C CYS A 466 -9.26 14.42 -14.07
N LYS A 467 -10.04 13.76 -14.94
CA LYS A 467 -10.11 14.09 -16.37
C LYS A 467 -10.57 15.53 -16.61
N ARG A 468 -11.67 15.95 -15.97
CA ARG A 468 -12.19 17.32 -16.10
C ARG A 468 -11.18 18.36 -15.60
N ARG A 469 -10.63 18.17 -14.41
CA ARG A 469 -9.62 19.07 -13.83
C ARG A 469 -8.36 19.17 -14.69
N ARG A 470 -7.85 18.03 -15.17
CA ARG A 470 -6.68 18.00 -16.05
C ARG A 470 -6.95 18.68 -17.39
N LYS A 471 -8.14 18.49 -17.97
CA LYS A 471 -8.54 19.18 -19.21
C LYS A 471 -8.56 20.70 -19.01
N ALA A 472 -9.17 21.18 -17.92
CA ALA A 472 -9.21 22.61 -17.61
C ALA A 472 -7.80 23.20 -17.44
N ALA A 473 -6.93 22.55 -16.66
CA ALA A 473 -5.55 22.99 -16.48
C ALA A 473 -4.74 22.97 -17.78
N ALA A 474 -4.92 21.94 -18.63
CA ALA A 474 -4.25 21.85 -19.93
C ALA A 474 -4.73 22.93 -20.91
N THR A 475 -6.01 23.30 -20.87
CA THR A 475 -6.53 24.43 -21.68
C THR A 475 -5.91 25.75 -21.22
N ALA A 476 -5.80 25.98 -19.91
CA ALA A 476 -5.23 27.22 -19.39
C ALA A 476 -3.71 27.35 -19.57
N LEU A 477 -2.99 26.24 -19.71
CA LEU A 477 -1.52 26.21 -19.78
C LEU A 477 -0.98 25.77 -21.14
N ASN A 478 -1.83 25.75 -22.17
CA ASN A 478 -1.38 25.49 -23.54
C ASN A 478 -0.56 26.68 -24.10
N ARG A 479 0.12 26.46 -25.22
CA ARG A 479 0.98 27.49 -25.85
C ARG A 479 0.25 28.83 -26.09
N PRO A 480 -0.94 28.88 -26.73
CA PRO A 480 -1.67 30.14 -26.90
C PRO A 480 -1.99 30.87 -25.59
N SER A 481 -2.47 30.15 -24.56
CA SER A 481 -2.80 30.77 -23.27
C SER A 481 -1.55 31.30 -22.56
N VAL A 482 -0.43 30.58 -22.62
CA VAL A 482 0.84 31.06 -22.05
C VAL A 482 1.28 32.39 -22.67
N VAL A 483 1.08 32.60 -23.98
CA VAL A 483 1.40 33.90 -24.62
C VAL A 483 0.60 35.04 -24.00
N SER A 484 -0.67 34.81 -23.62
CA SER A 484 -1.48 35.84 -22.95
C SER A 484 -0.98 36.23 -21.55
N TYR A 485 -0.09 35.42 -20.95
CA TYR A 485 0.46 35.67 -19.62
C TYR A 485 1.79 36.42 -19.63
N MET A 486 2.35 36.71 -20.81
CA MET A 486 3.64 37.39 -20.94
C MET A 486 3.71 38.74 -20.22
N PRO A 487 2.66 39.57 -20.14
CA PRO A 487 2.71 40.81 -19.35
C PRO A 487 2.93 40.57 -17.85
N PHE A 488 2.42 39.47 -17.30
CA PHE A 488 2.68 39.10 -15.90
C PHE A 488 4.09 38.57 -15.71
N VAL A 489 4.60 37.78 -16.66
CA VAL A 489 6.00 37.31 -16.65
C VAL A 489 6.96 38.48 -16.79
N ASP A 490 6.60 39.48 -17.59
CA ASP A 490 7.34 40.74 -17.73
C ASP A 490 7.46 41.44 -16.37
N LEU A 491 6.32 41.71 -15.73
CA LEU A 491 6.26 42.35 -14.41
C LEU A 491 7.05 41.58 -13.34
N GLU A 492 6.84 40.27 -13.21
CA GLU A 492 7.47 39.48 -12.14
C GLU A 492 8.98 39.27 -12.35
N SER A 493 9.42 39.07 -13.60
CA SER A 493 10.85 38.95 -13.89
C SER A 493 11.57 40.28 -13.71
N TYR A 494 10.95 41.40 -14.11
CA TYR A 494 11.46 42.74 -13.81
C TYR A 494 11.53 42.98 -12.30
N ALA A 495 10.44 42.77 -11.56
CA ALA A 495 10.40 43.04 -10.12
C ALA A 495 11.44 42.24 -9.34
N SER A 496 11.73 41.00 -9.77
CA SER A 496 12.73 40.14 -9.15
C SER A 496 14.16 40.62 -9.45
N ILE A 497 14.45 40.99 -10.70
CA ILE A 497 15.77 41.51 -11.09
C ILE A 497 16.01 42.90 -10.49
N LYS A 498 15.00 43.77 -10.47
CA LYS A 498 15.00 45.09 -9.85
C LYS A 498 15.40 44.99 -8.36
N GLU A 499 14.72 44.13 -7.60
CA GLU A 499 15.03 43.95 -6.18
C GLU A 499 16.42 43.35 -5.96
N LEU A 500 16.87 42.43 -6.82
CA LEU A 500 18.25 41.91 -6.80
C LEU A 500 19.28 43.04 -7.02
N VAL A 501 19.02 43.92 -7.99
CA VAL A 501 19.90 45.04 -8.33
C VAL A 501 19.91 46.10 -7.23
N ASP A 502 18.76 46.37 -6.61
CA ASP A 502 18.65 47.28 -5.48
C ASP A 502 19.52 46.78 -4.30
N GLN A 503 19.60 45.46 -4.08
CA GLN A 503 20.46 44.85 -3.05
C GLN A 503 21.97 44.94 -3.35
N ILE A 504 22.37 45.09 -4.61
CA ILE A 504 23.79 45.26 -4.98
C ILE A 504 24.32 46.64 -4.50
N ASN A 505 23.42 47.60 -4.21
CA ASN A 505 23.73 48.99 -3.85
C ASN A 505 24.62 49.72 -4.91
N GLY A 506 24.66 51.05 -4.88
CA GLY A 506 25.16 51.88 -6.00
C GLY A 506 26.65 51.81 -6.38
N GLY A 507 27.41 50.79 -5.96
CA GLY A 507 28.83 50.61 -6.33
C GLY A 507 29.05 49.64 -7.49
N ASP A 508 30.21 49.68 -8.15
CA ASP A 508 30.56 48.78 -9.27
C ASP A 508 31.14 47.42 -8.82
N GLY A 509 31.13 47.17 -7.52
CA GLY A 509 31.70 45.95 -6.93
C GLY A 509 30.73 44.76 -6.93
N GLN A 510 31.28 43.55 -6.91
CA GLN A 510 30.52 42.34 -6.68
C GLN A 510 29.90 42.32 -5.28
N VAL A 511 28.64 41.88 -5.18
CA VAL A 511 27.94 41.59 -3.91
C VAL A 511 27.45 40.14 -3.91
N ASP A 512 27.65 39.44 -2.79
CA ASP A 512 27.23 38.04 -2.64
C ASP A 512 25.82 37.95 -2.04
N LEU A 513 24.87 37.42 -2.80
CA LEU A 513 23.44 37.38 -2.47
C LEU A 513 22.85 35.97 -2.65
N ASP A 514 21.75 35.69 -1.96
CA ASP A 514 20.90 34.51 -2.20
C ASP A 514 19.68 34.95 -3.03
N PRO A 515 19.62 34.61 -4.34
CA PRO A 515 18.51 35.02 -5.19
C PRO A 515 17.27 34.11 -5.05
N TYR A 516 17.33 33.04 -4.26
CA TYR A 516 16.26 32.04 -4.23
C TYR A 516 14.89 32.61 -3.81
N PRO A 517 14.78 33.45 -2.76
CA PRO A 517 13.49 34.04 -2.37
C PRO A 517 12.86 34.91 -3.48
N LEU A 518 13.69 35.53 -4.33
CA LEU A 518 13.22 36.34 -5.45
C LEU A 518 12.58 35.46 -6.54
N PHE A 519 13.22 34.34 -6.89
CA PHE A 519 12.65 33.38 -7.83
C PHE A 519 11.39 32.70 -7.27
N GLN A 520 11.35 32.42 -5.96
CA GLN A 520 10.14 31.90 -5.32
C GLN A 520 8.98 32.91 -5.38
N ARG A 521 9.26 34.21 -5.17
CA ARG A 521 8.26 35.27 -5.32
C ARG A 521 7.74 35.37 -6.75
N LEU A 522 8.64 35.34 -7.73
CA LEU A 522 8.31 35.35 -9.16
C LEU A 522 7.31 34.23 -9.50
N ALA A 523 7.68 32.98 -9.21
CA ALA A 523 6.85 31.82 -9.54
C ALA A 523 5.53 31.78 -8.75
N LEU A 524 5.56 32.19 -7.47
CA LEU A 524 4.34 32.24 -6.66
C LEU A 524 3.38 33.30 -7.17
N ASN A 525 3.84 34.52 -7.43
CA ASN A 525 3.00 35.60 -7.93
C ASN A 525 2.38 35.25 -9.28
N LEU A 526 3.13 34.61 -10.18
CA LEU A 526 2.56 34.08 -11.42
C LEU A 526 1.47 33.05 -11.12
N SER A 527 1.73 32.09 -10.24
CA SER A 527 0.75 31.06 -9.87
C SER A 527 -0.52 31.65 -9.23
N LEU A 528 -0.38 32.66 -8.37
CA LEU A 528 -1.49 33.34 -7.71
C LEU A 528 -2.26 34.26 -8.67
N THR A 529 -1.56 34.92 -9.60
CA THR A 529 -2.20 35.79 -10.61
C THR A 529 -3.02 34.94 -11.57
N LEU A 530 -2.46 33.84 -12.05
CA LEU A 530 -3.15 32.92 -12.96
C LEU A 530 -4.26 32.12 -12.26
N GLY A 531 -4.04 31.72 -11.01
CA GLY A 531 -5.02 30.94 -10.24
C GLY A 531 -6.15 31.78 -9.66
N TYR A 532 -5.83 32.92 -9.05
CA TYR A 532 -6.74 33.73 -8.22
C TYR A 532 -6.87 35.19 -8.65
N GLY A 533 -6.17 35.65 -9.69
CA GLY A 533 -6.12 37.08 -10.04
C GLY A 533 -5.54 37.93 -8.89
N PHE A 534 -4.64 37.32 -8.12
CA PHE A 534 -4.06 37.88 -6.92
C PHE A 534 -2.55 37.95 -7.06
N ARG A 535 -1.97 39.09 -6.67
CA ARG A 535 -0.54 39.33 -6.68
C ARG A 535 -0.12 39.82 -5.31
N ILE A 536 0.94 39.24 -4.75
CA ILE A 536 1.52 39.71 -3.49
C ILE A 536 2.47 40.87 -3.82
N GLY A 537 2.15 42.06 -3.30
CA GLY A 537 3.01 43.24 -3.39
C GLY A 537 4.11 43.27 -2.30
N GLY A 538 5.05 44.20 -2.45
CA GLY A 538 6.17 44.38 -1.53
C GLY A 538 7.40 43.52 -1.85
N SER A 539 8.30 43.39 -0.87
CA SER A 539 9.56 42.63 -0.97
C SER A 539 9.36 41.14 -0.66
N VAL A 540 10.45 40.36 -0.76
CA VAL A 540 10.51 38.96 -0.31
C VAL A 540 10.20 38.76 1.19
N ASP A 541 10.09 39.83 1.96
CA ASP A 541 9.81 39.79 3.39
C ASP A 541 8.31 39.76 3.73
N ASN A 542 7.43 39.80 2.73
CA ASN A 542 5.98 39.76 2.92
C ASN A 542 5.53 38.50 3.71
N ASP A 543 4.72 38.70 4.76
CA ASP A 543 4.30 37.61 5.65
C ASP A 543 3.47 36.53 4.94
N LEU A 544 2.57 36.92 4.03
CA LEU A 544 1.74 35.97 3.28
C LEU A 544 2.60 35.13 2.31
N LEU A 545 3.58 35.77 1.66
CA LEU A 545 4.55 35.09 0.79
C LEU A 545 5.33 34.03 1.56
N ARG A 546 5.93 34.41 2.69
CA ARG A 546 6.71 33.51 3.55
C ARG A 546 5.86 32.38 4.12
N GLU A 547 4.62 32.66 4.49
CA GLU A 547 3.68 31.65 4.99
C GLU A 547 3.36 30.61 3.92
N ILE A 548 2.98 31.03 2.70
CA ILE A 548 2.68 30.10 1.60
C ILE A 548 3.92 29.25 1.26
N ILE A 549 5.10 29.86 1.16
CA ILE A 549 6.36 29.14 0.91
C ILE A 549 6.63 28.09 1.99
N THR A 550 6.49 28.47 3.26
CA THR A 550 6.75 27.57 4.40
C THR A 550 5.79 26.39 4.40
N VAL A 551 4.49 26.65 4.21
CA VAL A 551 3.45 25.62 4.24
C VAL A 551 3.57 24.68 3.05
N GLU A 552 3.71 25.18 1.83
CA GLU A 552 3.76 24.34 0.64
C GLU A 552 5.06 23.52 0.56
N ARG A 553 6.21 24.05 1.02
CA ARG A 553 7.43 23.24 1.18
C ARG A 553 7.24 22.12 2.19
N GLY A 554 6.63 22.41 3.34
CA GLY A 554 6.26 21.39 4.33
C GLY A 554 5.38 20.30 3.72
N ILE A 555 4.39 20.69 2.92
CA ILE A 555 3.50 19.78 2.20
C ILE A 555 4.25 18.96 1.14
N SER A 556 5.21 19.56 0.43
CA SER A 556 6.05 18.88 -0.57
C SER A 556 6.79 17.69 0.07
N THR A 557 7.29 17.84 1.30
CA THR A 557 7.95 16.73 2.02
C THR A 557 7.01 15.55 2.31
N LEU A 558 5.72 15.83 2.56
CA LEU A 558 4.69 14.81 2.81
C LEU A 558 4.20 14.11 1.54
N ARG A 559 4.47 14.68 0.36
CA ARG A 559 4.19 14.06 -0.95
C ARG A 559 5.28 13.09 -1.38
N SER A 560 6.44 13.12 -0.73
CA SER A 560 7.57 12.27 -1.06
C SER A 560 7.27 10.80 -0.74
N THR A 561 7.67 9.91 -1.65
CA THR A 561 7.57 8.45 -1.43
C THR A 561 8.64 7.91 -0.50
N SER A 562 9.68 8.70 -0.18
CA SER A 562 10.82 8.27 0.65
C SER A 562 10.82 8.84 2.07
N ASN A 563 10.00 9.85 2.38
CA ASN A 563 10.05 10.53 3.69
C ASN A 563 8.95 10.07 4.66
N ASN A 564 7.87 9.46 4.15
CA ASN A 564 6.67 9.24 4.95
C ASN A 564 6.28 7.77 5.11
N TRP A 565 6.96 7.10 6.04
CA TRP A 565 6.85 5.66 6.25
C TRP A 565 5.46 5.19 6.71
N GLN A 566 4.65 6.03 7.36
CA GLN A 566 3.30 5.65 7.81
C GLN A 566 2.31 5.42 6.66
N ASP A 567 2.63 5.89 5.46
CA ASP A 567 1.87 5.56 4.26
C ASP A 567 2.05 4.10 3.85
N PHE A 568 3.25 3.55 4.09
CA PHE A 568 3.66 2.21 3.66
C PHE A 568 3.64 1.17 4.79
N VAL A 569 3.78 1.61 6.04
CA VAL A 569 3.83 0.75 7.23
C VAL A 569 2.66 1.11 8.15
N PRO A 570 1.54 0.36 8.12
CA PRO A 570 0.33 0.69 8.89
C PRO A 570 0.56 0.85 10.40
N LEU A 571 1.48 0.07 10.98
CA LEU A 571 1.87 0.18 12.39
C LEU A 571 2.37 1.57 12.78
N LEU A 572 2.99 2.31 11.86
CA LEU A 572 3.47 3.66 12.16
C LEU A 572 2.33 4.68 12.29
N ARG A 573 1.10 4.34 11.85
CA ARG A 573 -0.09 5.21 11.97
C ARG A 573 -0.60 5.31 13.41
N PHE A 574 -0.18 4.40 14.30
CA PHE A 574 -0.46 4.52 15.74
C PHE A 574 0.32 5.68 16.38
N PHE A 575 1.41 6.14 15.77
CA PHE A 575 2.15 7.33 16.19
C PHE A 575 1.61 8.56 15.48
N SER A 576 0.98 9.48 16.20
CA SER A 576 0.26 10.61 15.61
C SER A 576 1.15 11.75 15.08
N THR A 577 2.47 11.75 15.32
CA THR A 577 3.35 12.89 15.06
C THR A 577 3.28 13.41 13.61
N ARG A 578 3.39 12.52 12.61
CA ARG A 578 3.33 12.91 11.20
C ARG A 578 1.93 13.31 10.75
N SER A 579 0.91 12.63 11.26
CA SER A 579 -0.50 12.99 11.00
C SER A 579 -0.85 14.36 11.61
N ASN A 580 -0.29 14.70 12.77
CA ASN A 580 -0.46 16.00 13.40
C ASN A 580 0.22 17.10 12.58
N GLN A 581 1.46 16.88 12.12
CA GLN A 581 2.16 17.79 11.21
C GLN A 581 1.36 18.03 9.92
N ALA A 582 0.85 16.96 9.31
CA ALA A 582 0.01 17.06 8.12
C ALA A 582 -1.29 17.84 8.39
N SER A 583 -1.91 17.64 9.56
CA SER A 583 -3.12 18.36 9.96
C SER A 583 -2.87 19.86 10.18
N ASP A 584 -1.74 20.23 10.79
CA ASP A 584 -1.33 21.64 10.97
C ASP A 584 -1.12 22.34 9.63
N LEU A 585 -0.33 21.72 8.74
CA LEU A 585 -0.08 22.25 7.39
C LEU A 585 -1.37 22.38 6.58
N ARG A 586 -2.31 21.43 6.70
CA ARG A 586 -3.64 21.53 6.08
C ARG A 586 -4.39 22.76 6.59
N HIS A 587 -4.45 22.94 7.91
CA HIS A 587 -5.18 24.05 8.51
C HIS A 587 -4.63 25.40 8.04
N ARG A 588 -3.31 25.59 8.11
CA ARG A 588 -2.63 26.82 7.66
C ARG A 588 -2.85 27.09 6.17
N ARG A 589 -2.80 26.04 5.34
CA ARG A 589 -3.15 26.14 3.91
C ARG A 589 -4.58 26.58 3.68
N ASP A 590 -5.52 26.00 4.39
CA ASP A 590 -6.94 26.33 4.23
C ASP A 590 -7.22 27.82 4.52
N VAL A 591 -6.51 28.41 5.49
CA VAL A 591 -6.63 29.84 5.83
C VAL A 591 -6.27 30.73 4.64
N TYR A 592 -5.07 30.59 4.06
CA TYR A 592 -4.70 31.47 2.96
C TYR A 592 -5.46 31.17 1.66
N LEU A 593 -5.84 29.92 1.39
CA LEU A 593 -6.64 29.59 0.21
C LEU A 593 -8.04 30.20 0.26
N GLU A 594 -8.68 30.19 1.44
CA GLU A 594 -10.00 30.81 1.61
C GLU A 594 -9.88 32.34 1.53
N TYR A 595 -8.82 32.93 2.09
CA TYR A 595 -8.52 34.35 1.92
C TYR A 595 -8.37 34.75 0.44
N LEU A 596 -7.58 34.00 -0.34
CA LEU A 596 -7.37 34.26 -1.77
C LEU A 596 -8.67 34.13 -2.57
N LEU A 597 -9.47 33.10 -2.28
CA LEU A 597 -10.77 32.89 -2.93
C LEU A 597 -11.76 34.00 -2.60
N GLN A 598 -11.81 34.44 -1.35
CA GLN A 598 -12.68 35.53 -0.90
C GLN A 598 -12.31 36.85 -1.62
N LYS A 599 -11.00 37.15 -1.73
CA LYS A 599 -10.53 38.33 -2.47
C LYS A 599 -10.91 38.32 -3.95
N LEU A 600 -10.83 37.16 -4.59
CA LEU A 600 -11.28 37.02 -5.97
C LEU A 600 -12.79 37.27 -6.12
N LYS A 601 -13.61 36.71 -5.23
CA LYS A 601 -15.07 36.94 -5.22
C LYS A 601 -15.43 38.41 -5.02
N GLU A 602 -14.72 39.10 -4.13
CA GLU A 602 -14.90 40.55 -3.90
C GLU A 602 -14.63 41.35 -5.18
N LYS A 603 -13.53 41.08 -5.90
CA LYS A 603 -13.21 41.76 -7.16
C LYS A 603 -14.24 41.48 -8.26
N ILE A 604 -14.74 40.25 -8.36
CA ILE A 604 -15.79 39.89 -9.32
C ILE A 604 -17.09 40.65 -8.96
N GLY A 605 -17.44 40.69 -7.67
CA GLY A 605 -18.62 41.38 -7.16
C GLY A 605 -18.57 42.91 -7.36
N SER A 606 -17.39 43.51 -7.37
CA SER A 606 -17.21 44.95 -7.67
C SER A 606 -17.26 45.29 -9.16
N GLY A 607 -17.55 44.33 -10.04
CA GLY A 607 -17.64 44.54 -11.49
C GLY A 607 -16.28 44.55 -12.20
N SER A 608 -15.20 44.16 -11.54
CA SER A 608 -13.87 44.05 -12.17
C SER A 608 -13.79 42.76 -12.99
N ASN A 609 -13.38 42.86 -14.26
CA ASN A 609 -13.16 41.69 -15.11
C ASN A 609 -11.78 41.06 -14.78
N VAL A 610 -11.76 40.13 -13.82
CA VAL A 610 -10.53 39.47 -13.37
C VAL A 610 -10.25 38.24 -14.24
N SER A 611 -9.42 38.40 -15.27
CA SER A 611 -9.02 37.30 -16.14
C SER A 611 -8.00 36.39 -15.45
N CYS A 612 -8.50 35.39 -14.73
CA CYS A 612 -7.73 34.30 -14.14
C CYS A 612 -8.50 32.98 -14.29
N ILE A 613 -7.85 31.84 -14.08
CA ILE A 613 -8.47 30.52 -14.28
C ILE A 613 -9.74 30.37 -13.44
N THR A 614 -9.67 30.73 -12.15
CA THR A 614 -10.83 30.65 -11.27
C THR A 614 -11.89 31.68 -11.63
N GLY A 615 -11.49 32.91 -11.98
CA GLY A 615 -12.42 33.97 -12.38
C GLY A 615 -13.22 33.60 -13.63
N ASN A 616 -12.52 33.17 -14.68
CA ASN A 616 -13.12 32.72 -15.94
C ASN A 616 -14.06 31.53 -15.72
N ILE A 617 -13.71 30.60 -14.83
CA ILE A 617 -14.57 29.45 -14.46
C ILE A 617 -15.80 29.91 -13.68
N LEU A 618 -15.65 30.78 -12.68
CA LEU A 618 -16.76 31.27 -11.85
C LEU A 618 -17.76 32.13 -12.64
N GLN A 619 -17.31 32.74 -13.74
CA GLN A 619 -18.13 33.58 -14.62
C GLN A 619 -18.73 32.81 -15.81
N ASP A 620 -18.35 31.54 -16.02
CA ASP A 620 -18.85 30.69 -17.11
C ASP A 620 -20.07 29.85 -16.67
N PRO A 621 -21.29 30.18 -17.14
CA PRO A 621 -22.51 29.46 -16.77
C PRO A 621 -22.57 28.02 -17.33
N GLU A 622 -21.75 27.67 -18.32
CA GLU A 622 -21.66 26.32 -18.90
C GLU A 622 -20.57 25.46 -18.21
N CYS A 623 -19.91 25.98 -17.17
CA CYS A 623 -18.80 25.29 -16.55
C CYS A 623 -19.23 24.01 -15.83
N LYS A 624 -18.66 22.87 -16.25
CA LYS A 624 -18.95 21.53 -15.70
C LYS A 624 -18.13 21.17 -14.45
N LEU A 625 -17.43 22.13 -13.84
CA LEU A 625 -16.57 21.90 -12.68
C LEU A 625 -17.29 22.27 -11.37
N ASN A 626 -17.15 21.44 -10.35
CA ASN A 626 -17.68 21.75 -9.02
C ASN A 626 -16.66 22.55 -8.17
N HIS A 627 -17.12 23.08 -7.02
CA HIS A 627 -16.30 23.91 -6.13
C HIS A 627 -15.01 23.22 -5.64
N ALA A 628 -15.07 21.93 -5.31
CA ALA A 628 -13.90 21.17 -4.88
C ALA A 628 -12.91 20.95 -6.04
N GLU A 629 -13.40 20.79 -7.26
CA GLU A 629 -12.58 20.66 -8.45
C GLU A 629 -11.82 21.96 -8.76
N ILE A 630 -12.46 23.11 -8.56
CA ILE A 630 -11.85 24.44 -8.72
C ILE A 630 -10.74 24.64 -7.68
N LYS A 631 -11.04 24.40 -6.39
CA LYS A 631 -10.05 24.48 -5.30
C LYS A 631 -8.82 23.60 -5.60
N SER A 632 -9.06 22.38 -6.08
CA SER A 632 -8.01 21.44 -6.49
C SER A 632 -7.13 21.95 -7.64
N ILE A 633 -7.70 22.59 -8.66
CA ILE A 633 -6.92 23.16 -9.78
C ILE A 633 -5.99 24.26 -9.25
N CYS A 634 -6.50 25.16 -8.42
CA CYS A 634 -5.71 26.28 -7.88
C CYS A 634 -4.54 25.81 -7.01
N VAL A 635 -4.81 24.89 -6.08
CA VAL A 635 -3.76 24.28 -5.25
C VAL A 635 -2.74 23.55 -6.10
N THR A 636 -3.16 22.96 -7.23
CA THR A 636 -2.23 22.30 -8.16
C THR A 636 -1.26 23.30 -8.79
N MET A 637 -1.69 24.54 -9.10
CA MET A 637 -0.80 25.55 -9.68
C MET A 637 0.24 26.03 -8.69
N ILE A 638 -0.20 26.43 -7.49
CA ILE A 638 0.69 26.86 -6.40
C ILE A 638 1.71 25.75 -6.11
N ALA A 639 1.24 24.54 -5.83
CA ALA A 639 2.10 23.47 -5.37
C ALA A 639 2.99 22.86 -6.47
N GLY A 640 2.73 23.18 -7.76
CA GLY A 640 3.57 22.74 -8.87
C GLY A 640 4.69 23.72 -9.19
N GLY A 641 4.37 25.02 -9.24
CA GLY A 641 5.31 26.06 -9.67
C GLY A 641 6.26 26.57 -8.59
N LEU A 642 5.85 26.51 -7.31
CA LEU A 642 6.54 27.22 -6.23
C LEU A 642 7.96 26.73 -5.91
N ASP A 643 8.19 25.42 -5.97
CA ASP A 643 9.50 24.85 -5.61
C ASP A 643 10.34 24.49 -6.84
N THR A 644 9.71 23.97 -7.91
CA THR A 644 10.44 23.36 -9.02
C THR A 644 11.09 24.38 -9.96
N THR A 645 10.33 25.35 -10.46
CA THR A 645 10.85 26.38 -11.39
C THR A 645 11.89 27.28 -10.70
N PRO A 646 11.65 27.80 -9.47
CA PRO A 646 12.64 28.59 -8.76
C PRO A 646 13.93 27.83 -8.45
N ALA A 647 13.85 26.55 -8.10
CA ALA A 647 15.05 25.73 -7.90
C ALA A 647 15.85 25.58 -9.20
N CYS A 648 15.18 25.42 -10.35
CA CYS A 648 15.86 25.39 -11.65
C CYS A 648 16.54 26.73 -11.96
N MET A 649 15.89 27.87 -11.71
CA MET A 649 16.49 29.20 -11.90
C MET A 649 17.70 29.43 -10.98
N LEU A 650 17.57 29.09 -9.70
CA LEU A 650 18.64 29.19 -8.72
C LEU A 650 19.86 28.35 -9.14
N LEU A 651 19.63 27.06 -9.42
CA LEU A 651 20.68 26.10 -9.74
C LEU A 651 21.30 26.35 -11.13
N GLY A 652 20.52 26.85 -12.08
CA GLY A 652 21.04 27.35 -13.36
C GLY A 652 21.96 28.57 -13.17
N THR A 653 21.56 29.53 -12.35
CA THR A 653 22.42 30.67 -11.96
C THR A 653 23.68 30.19 -11.24
N ALA A 654 23.56 29.19 -10.37
CA ALA A 654 24.69 28.62 -9.63
C ALA A 654 25.75 28.01 -10.55
N ILE A 655 25.37 27.34 -11.65
CA ILE A 655 26.31 26.82 -12.66
C ILE A 655 27.19 27.93 -13.25
N LEU A 656 26.62 29.12 -13.46
CA LEU A 656 27.34 30.27 -14.00
C LEU A 656 28.32 30.90 -13.00
N SER A 657 28.19 30.60 -11.71
CA SER A 657 29.16 30.99 -10.67
C SER A 657 30.30 29.97 -10.51
N GLY A 658 30.24 28.84 -11.22
CA GLY A 658 31.20 27.74 -11.12
C GLY A 658 32.43 27.89 -12.04
N PRO A 659 33.31 26.86 -12.06
CA PRO A 659 34.55 26.90 -12.84
C PRO A 659 34.38 27.15 -14.34
N GLN A 660 33.35 26.56 -14.96
CA GLN A 660 33.02 26.78 -16.37
C GLN A 660 32.15 28.02 -16.63
N GLY A 661 31.71 28.69 -15.56
CA GLY A 661 30.68 29.71 -15.58
C GLY A 661 31.03 30.93 -16.42
N ALA A 662 32.29 31.39 -16.39
CA ALA A 662 32.75 32.51 -17.21
C ALA A 662 32.65 32.20 -18.71
N SER A 663 33.07 31.01 -19.15
CA SER A 663 32.98 30.60 -20.56
C SER A 663 31.54 30.45 -21.02
N LEU A 664 30.68 29.87 -20.18
CA LEU A 664 29.25 29.70 -20.47
C LEU A 664 28.53 31.05 -20.56
N GLN A 665 28.81 31.97 -19.64
CA GLN A 665 28.25 33.33 -19.68
C GLN A 665 28.68 34.07 -20.95
N GLY A 666 29.95 34.00 -21.33
CA GLY A 666 30.45 34.61 -22.57
C GLY A 666 29.68 34.10 -23.78
N ARG A 667 29.58 32.77 -23.92
CA ARG A 667 28.83 32.15 -25.01
C ARG A 667 27.33 32.51 -24.99
N LEU A 668 26.69 32.52 -23.82
CA LEU A 668 25.28 32.93 -23.68
C LEU A 668 25.08 34.37 -24.15
N LEU A 669 25.97 35.29 -23.77
CA LEU A 669 25.89 36.69 -24.19
C LEU A 669 26.11 36.86 -25.69
N ASP A 670 27.12 36.19 -26.26
CA ASP A 670 27.40 36.26 -27.69
C ASP A 670 26.19 35.77 -28.51
N GLU A 671 25.59 34.65 -28.11
CA GLU A 671 24.39 34.09 -28.77
C GLU A 671 23.16 34.99 -28.60
N ILE A 672 22.99 35.64 -27.44
CA ILE A 672 21.92 36.63 -27.23
C ILE A 672 22.15 37.85 -28.12
N HIS A 673 23.35 38.40 -28.19
CA HIS A 673 23.67 39.55 -29.04
C HIS A 673 23.53 39.22 -30.53
N ASN A 674 23.94 38.03 -30.96
CA ASN A 674 23.75 37.57 -32.34
C ASN A 674 22.27 37.43 -32.70
N THR A 675 21.44 36.99 -31.76
CA THR A 675 19.99 36.86 -31.96
C THR A 675 19.29 38.22 -31.93
N TYR A 676 19.77 39.15 -31.10
CA TYR A 676 19.18 40.47 -30.83
C TYR A 676 20.21 41.60 -31.00
N PRO A 677 20.68 41.88 -32.24
CA PRO A 677 21.78 42.81 -32.49
C PRO A 677 21.46 44.27 -32.11
N ASP A 678 20.18 44.64 -32.04
CA ASP A 678 19.72 45.98 -31.66
C ASP A 678 19.72 46.21 -30.12
N GLY A 679 20.13 45.20 -29.34
CA GLY A 679 20.15 45.27 -27.88
C GLY A 679 18.76 45.33 -27.24
N ASP A 680 17.75 44.79 -27.91
CA ASP A 680 16.33 44.78 -27.49
C ASP A 680 15.87 43.42 -26.96
N ALA A 681 16.83 42.55 -26.60
CA ALA A 681 16.59 41.23 -26.02
C ALA A 681 15.66 41.26 -24.80
N TRP A 682 15.77 42.30 -23.95
CA TRP A 682 14.95 42.47 -22.73
C TRP A 682 13.44 42.40 -23.01
N GLY A 683 12.98 43.05 -24.08
CA GLY A 683 11.58 43.07 -24.49
C GLY A 683 11.25 41.93 -25.47
N LYS A 684 12.08 41.70 -26.49
CA LYS A 684 11.81 40.68 -27.52
C LYS A 684 11.75 39.26 -26.94
N CYS A 685 12.51 38.95 -25.89
CA CYS A 685 12.45 37.62 -25.27
C CYS A 685 11.06 37.26 -24.71
N LEU A 686 10.16 38.23 -24.49
CA LEU A 686 8.77 38.01 -24.06
C LEU A 686 7.86 37.48 -25.17
N VAL A 687 8.16 37.79 -26.43
CA VAL A 687 7.30 37.43 -27.57
C VAL A 687 7.88 36.31 -28.44
N GLU A 688 9.19 36.05 -28.35
CA GLU A 688 9.87 35.04 -29.16
C GLU A 688 10.94 34.22 -28.40
N GLU A 689 11.16 32.99 -28.86
CA GLU A 689 12.12 32.00 -28.33
C GLU A 689 13.25 31.73 -29.33
N LYS A 690 13.84 32.79 -29.91
CA LYS A 690 14.80 32.66 -31.02
C LYS A 690 16.21 32.27 -30.60
N CYS A 691 16.63 32.55 -29.37
CA CYS A 691 17.98 32.25 -28.91
C CYS A 691 18.09 30.76 -28.56
N ALA A 692 18.48 29.94 -29.55
CA ALA A 692 18.55 28.49 -29.42
C ALA A 692 19.46 28.04 -28.27
N TYR A 693 20.59 28.73 -28.06
CA TYR A 693 21.54 28.37 -27.01
C TYR A 693 20.99 28.59 -25.59
N VAL A 694 20.20 29.65 -25.37
CA VAL A 694 19.53 29.86 -24.07
C VAL A 694 18.45 28.79 -23.85
N MET A 695 17.67 28.44 -24.88
CA MET A 695 16.70 27.33 -24.76
C MET A 695 17.40 26.00 -24.45
N ALA A 696 18.56 25.75 -25.06
CA ALA A 696 19.39 24.60 -24.79
C ALA A 696 19.92 24.61 -23.35
N PHE A 697 20.32 25.77 -22.84
CA PHE A 697 20.69 25.97 -21.44
C PHE A 697 19.53 25.66 -20.48
N CYS A 698 18.31 26.14 -20.75
CA CYS A 698 17.12 25.83 -19.94
C CYS A 698 16.87 24.31 -19.86
N LYS A 699 16.97 23.60 -21.00
CA LYS A 699 16.79 22.15 -21.06
C LYS A 699 17.88 21.40 -20.30
N GLU A 700 19.12 21.85 -20.38
CA GLU A 700 20.22 21.25 -19.62
C GLU A 700 20.10 21.54 -18.13
N VAL A 701 19.61 22.70 -17.71
CA VAL A 701 19.25 22.95 -16.30
C VAL A 701 18.22 21.93 -15.81
N LEU A 702 17.16 21.68 -16.59
CA LEU A 702 16.12 20.74 -16.23
C LEU A 702 16.63 19.29 -16.17
N ARG A 703 17.46 18.86 -17.13
CA ARG A 703 18.04 17.50 -17.18
C ARG A 703 19.13 17.31 -16.12
N PHE A 704 20.07 18.23 -16.00
CA PHE A 704 21.21 18.07 -15.10
C PHE A 704 20.77 18.09 -13.64
N TRP A 705 19.85 18.99 -13.28
CA TRP A 705 19.39 19.11 -11.91
C TRP A 705 18.19 18.24 -11.58
N THR A 706 17.43 17.73 -12.55
CA THR A 706 16.22 16.89 -12.36
C THR A 706 15.56 17.13 -11.00
N VAL A 707 14.99 18.33 -10.80
CA VAL A 707 14.62 18.83 -9.46
C VAL A 707 13.61 17.97 -8.70
N ILE A 708 12.97 17.02 -9.38
CA ILE A 708 12.22 15.91 -8.77
C ILE A 708 12.91 14.60 -9.21
N PRO A 709 13.93 14.11 -8.47
CA PRO A 709 14.71 12.93 -8.87
C PRO A 709 13.85 11.67 -8.97
N MET A 710 12.93 11.50 -8.03
CA MET A 710 11.96 10.40 -8.00
C MET A 710 10.57 10.96 -8.28
N SER A 711 10.00 10.62 -9.43
CA SER A 711 8.67 11.12 -9.79
C SER A 711 7.58 10.54 -8.86
N LEU A 712 6.43 11.22 -8.81
CA LEU A 712 5.25 10.68 -8.13
C LEU A 712 4.89 9.27 -8.65
N PRO A 713 4.40 8.36 -7.79
CA PRO A 713 4.12 6.96 -8.15
C PRO A 713 2.93 6.82 -9.09
N ARG A 714 2.95 5.87 -10.02
CA ARG A 714 1.80 5.46 -10.85
C ARG A 714 1.31 4.09 -10.41
N VAL A 715 0.03 3.80 -10.56
CA VAL A 715 -0.50 2.44 -10.39
C VAL A 715 -1.04 1.94 -11.73
N SER A 716 -0.66 0.72 -12.11
CA SER A 716 -1.16 0.12 -13.34
C SER A 716 -2.64 -0.25 -13.20
N ILE A 717 -3.47 0.15 -14.17
CA ILE A 717 -4.90 -0.24 -14.23
C ILE A 717 -5.15 -1.49 -15.08
N LYS A 718 -4.10 -1.99 -15.73
CA LYS A 718 -4.05 -3.18 -16.57
C LYS A 718 -2.67 -3.81 -16.44
N ASP A 719 -2.54 -5.08 -16.80
CA ASP A 719 -1.25 -5.73 -16.91
C ASP A 719 -0.33 -4.98 -17.89
N VAL A 720 0.97 -4.97 -17.60
CA VAL A 720 2.00 -4.34 -18.42
C VAL A 720 3.01 -5.42 -18.81
N VAL A 721 3.21 -5.61 -20.12
CA VAL A 721 4.24 -6.52 -20.62
C VAL A 721 5.53 -5.74 -20.81
N TYR A 722 6.60 -6.21 -20.20
CA TYR A 722 7.94 -5.63 -20.32
C TYR A 722 8.97 -6.74 -20.52
N GLN A 723 9.67 -6.72 -21.66
CA GLN A 723 10.72 -7.70 -22.01
C GLN A 723 10.28 -9.17 -21.86
N GLY A 724 9.03 -9.48 -22.21
CA GLY A 724 8.47 -10.84 -22.10
C GLY A 724 7.93 -11.22 -20.72
N ALA A 725 8.10 -10.37 -19.70
CA ALA A 725 7.50 -10.55 -18.38
C ALA A 725 6.19 -9.77 -18.26
N THR A 726 5.17 -10.38 -17.65
CA THR A 726 3.90 -9.71 -17.32
C THR A 726 3.96 -9.13 -15.91
N ILE A 727 3.87 -7.81 -15.82
CA ILE A 727 3.71 -7.09 -14.56
C ILE A 727 2.20 -6.90 -14.31
N PRO A 728 1.65 -7.44 -13.21
CA PRO A 728 0.20 -7.44 -12.99
C PRO A 728 -0.37 -6.03 -12.76
N ALA A 729 -1.64 -5.85 -13.12
CA ALA A 729 -2.45 -4.69 -12.72
C ALA A 729 -2.40 -4.47 -11.19
N GLY A 730 -2.54 -3.22 -10.76
CA GLY A 730 -2.41 -2.83 -9.35
C GLY A 730 -0.96 -2.65 -8.87
N THR A 731 0.04 -2.93 -9.71
CA THR A 731 1.45 -2.71 -9.36
C THR A 731 1.79 -1.22 -9.35
N THR A 732 2.57 -0.77 -8.37
CA THR A 732 3.05 0.62 -8.31
C THR A 732 4.35 0.80 -9.08
N PHE A 733 4.45 1.86 -9.87
CA PHE A 733 5.58 2.19 -10.73
C PHE A 733 6.20 3.52 -10.29
N LEU A 734 7.52 3.54 -10.15
CA LEU A 734 8.33 4.72 -9.83
C LEU A 734 9.32 4.99 -10.97
N MET A 735 9.29 6.21 -11.50
CA MET A 735 10.30 6.68 -12.45
C MET A 735 11.40 7.35 -11.65
N ASN A 736 12.60 6.76 -11.70
CA ASN A 736 13.82 7.42 -11.24
C ASN A 736 14.29 8.34 -12.36
N ALA A 737 13.73 9.54 -12.40
CA ALA A 737 14.00 10.53 -13.42
C ALA A 737 15.49 10.92 -13.42
N TRP A 738 16.10 11.03 -12.23
CA TRP A 738 17.52 11.35 -12.13
C TRP A 738 18.40 10.28 -12.78
N ALA A 739 18.22 9.00 -12.44
CA ALA A 739 19.02 7.94 -13.06
C ALA A 739 18.81 7.86 -14.58
N ALA A 740 17.58 8.11 -15.05
CA ALA A 740 17.27 8.11 -16.48
C ALA A 740 17.88 9.34 -17.20
N ASP A 741 17.87 10.51 -16.57
CA ASP A 741 18.49 11.74 -17.08
C ASP A 741 20.03 11.71 -16.99
N TYR A 742 20.59 10.77 -16.21
CA TYR A 742 22.04 10.49 -16.07
C TYR A 742 22.47 9.18 -16.74
N ASP A 743 21.60 8.55 -17.54
CA ASP A 743 21.89 7.29 -18.21
C ASP A 743 22.96 7.49 -19.30
N ALA A 744 24.17 6.98 -19.05
CA ALA A 744 25.29 7.05 -19.98
C ALA A 744 25.04 6.28 -21.30
N GLY A 745 24.05 5.38 -21.33
CA GLY A 745 23.59 4.73 -22.56
C GLY A 745 22.79 5.67 -23.48
N HIS A 746 22.32 6.80 -22.97
CA HIS A 746 21.55 7.80 -23.71
C HIS A 746 22.27 9.15 -23.82
N PHE A 747 22.81 9.67 -22.72
CA PHE A 747 23.53 10.94 -22.68
C PHE A 747 25.03 10.72 -22.63
N GLN A 748 25.78 11.31 -23.56
CA GLN A 748 27.24 11.41 -23.46
C GLN A 748 27.60 12.32 -22.28
N SER A 749 28.57 11.93 -21.44
CA SER A 749 29.03 12.69 -20.26
C SER A 749 27.87 13.28 -19.42
N PRO A 750 26.98 12.42 -18.87
CA PRO A 750 25.75 12.87 -18.20
C PRO A 750 25.99 13.75 -16.96
N GLU A 751 27.15 13.59 -16.33
CA GLU A 751 27.61 14.30 -15.12
C GLU A 751 28.24 15.67 -15.42
N GLU A 752 28.46 16.00 -16.69
CA GLU A 752 28.90 17.33 -17.11
C GLU A 752 27.67 18.17 -17.46
N PHE A 753 27.70 19.47 -17.20
CA PHE A 753 26.65 20.39 -17.65
C PHE A 753 27.02 20.97 -19.01
N MET A 754 26.34 20.55 -20.07
CA MET A 754 26.62 20.92 -21.47
C MET A 754 25.32 21.25 -22.22
N PRO A 755 24.98 22.55 -22.37
CA PRO A 755 23.82 22.98 -23.16
C PRO A 755 23.81 22.46 -24.60
N GLU A 756 24.98 22.24 -25.19
CA GLU A 756 25.19 21.82 -26.57
C GLU A 756 24.45 20.51 -26.91
N ARG A 757 24.15 19.66 -25.92
CA ARG A 757 23.36 18.44 -26.10
C ARG A 757 21.96 18.68 -26.68
N PHE A 758 21.41 19.88 -26.50
CA PHE A 758 20.09 20.23 -26.99
C PHE A 758 20.12 21.12 -28.24
N LEU A 759 21.30 21.33 -28.84
CA LEU A 759 21.43 21.95 -30.15
C LEU A 759 21.17 20.90 -31.25
N ASP A 760 20.65 21.35 -32.38
CA ASP A 760 20.44 20.55 -33.59
C ASP A 760 19.58 19.28 -33.42
N LEU A 761 18.73 19.23 -32.38
CA LEU A 761 17.77 18.15 -32.21
C LEU A 761 16.67 18.22 -33.27
N ALA A 762 16.45 17.09 -33.97
CA ALA A 762 15.39 16.98 -34.96
C ALA A 762 14.02 17.37 -34.35
N GLU A 763 13.23 18.11 -35.13
CA GLU A 763 11.88 18.50 -34.72
C GLU A 763 11.03 17.25 -34.46
N GLY A 764 10.34 17.20 -33.32
CA GLY A 764 9.58 16.01 -32.93
C GLY A 764 10.42 14.86 -32.34
N SER A 765 11.64 15.12 -31.88
CA SER A 765 12.54 14.17 -31.18
C SER A 765 11.98 13.51 -29.90
N GLY A 766 10.71 13.73 -29.56
CA GLY A 766 10.02 13.10 -28.45
C GLY A 766 10.40 13.69 -27.09
N THR A 767 10.46 12.84 -26.07
CA THR A 767 10.85 13.25 -24.71
C THR A 767 12.37 13.41 -24.66
N GLN A 768 12.85 14.63 -24.35
CA GLN A 768 14.27 14.99 -24.35
C GLN A 768 14.96 14.80 -22.99
N HIS A 769 14.18 14.84 -21.90
CA HIS A 769 14.58 14.60 -20.50
C HIS A 769 13.30 14.36 -19.68
N PHE A 770 13.43 13.92 -18.43
CA PHE A 770 12.30 13.49 -17.60
C PHE A 770 11.89 14.45 -16.48
N ALA A 771 12.50 15.64 -16.38
CA ALA A 771 12.16 16.65 -15.36
C ALA A 771 10.66 17.02 -15.28
N PHE A 772 9.91 16.96 -16.39
CA PHE A 772 8.45 17.20 -16.41
C PHE A 772 7.60 15.92 -16.33
N GLY A 773 8.22 14.76 -16.13
CA GLY A 773 7.58 13.45 -16.28
C GLY A 773 7.48 12.99 -17.74
N ALA A 774 6.76 11.90 -17.98
CA ALA A 774 6.60 11.31 -19.31
C ALA A 774 5.16 10.85 -19.61
N GLY A 775 4.78 10.73 -20.88
CA GLY A 775 3.49 10.21 -21.33
C GLY A 775 2.26 11.07 -20.92
N SER A 776 1.08 10.46 -20.92
CA SER A 776 -0.23 11.11 -20.72
C SER A 776 -0.39 11.93 -19.42
N ARG A 777 0.44 11.67 -18.41
CA ARG A 777 0.45 12.35 -17.10
C ARG A 777 1.65 13.29 -16.90
N MET A 778 2.34 13.68 -17.98
CA MET A 778 3.37 14.73 -17.97
C MET A 778 2.81 16.06 -17.46
N CYS A 779 3.68 16.91 -16.90
CA CYS A 779 3.33 18.22 -16.36
C CYS A 779 2.56 19.08 -17.38
N THR A 780 1.42 19.64 -16.98
CA THR A 780 0.62 20.54 -17.82
C THR A 780 1.18 21.95 -17.89
N GLY A 781 2.04 22.34 -16.94
CA GLY A 781 2.66 23.68 -16.87
C GLY A 781 4.02 23.81 -17.56
N SER A 782 4.46 22.80 -18.33
CA SER A 782 5.81 22.79 -18.92
C SER A 782 6.07 24.00 -19.83
N HIS A 783 5.10 24.40 -20.65
CA HIS A 783 5.24 25.57 -21.52
C HIS A 783 5.44 26.87 -20.74
N LEU A 784 4.68 27.08 -19.66
CA LEU A 784 4.84 28.26 -18.82
C LEU A 784 6.21 28.27 -18.13
N ALA A 785 6.62 27.14 -17.55
CA ALA A 785 7.91 27.02 -16.86
C ALA A 785 9.10 27.29 -17.81
N TYR A 786 9.05 26.78 -19.04
CA TYR A 786 10.08 27.07 -20.05
C TYR A 786 10.17 28.55 -20.37
N ARG A 787 9.04 29.22 -20.58
CA ARG A 787 8.99 30.66 -20.86
C ARG A 787 9.52 31.48 -19.69
N GLU A 788 9.08 31.13 -18.48
CA GLU A 788 9.52 31.76 -17.23
C GLU A 788 11.04 31.68 -17.07
N MET A 789 11.62 30.48 -17.25
CA MET A 789 13.07 30.27 -17.19
C MET A 789 13.81 31.01 -18.31
N TYR A 790 13.35 30.90 -19.56
CA TYR A 790 14.00 31.53 -20.72
C TYR A 790 14.08 33.06 -20.57
N ILE A 791 12.97 33.70 -20.23
CA ILE A 791 12.89 35.16 -20.04
C ILE A 791 13.77 35.59 -18.87
N THR A 792 13.63 34.93 -17.73
CA THR A 792 14.38 35.28 -16.51
C THR A 792 15.88 35.13 -16.74
N PHE A 793 16.31 34.05 -17.39
CA PHE A 793 17.72 33.83 -17.72
C PHE A 793 18.26 34.86 -18.71
N ILE A 794 17.57 35.17 -19.83
CA ILE A 794 18.04 36.22 -20.75
C ILE A 794 18.22 37.54 -20.02
N ARG A 795 17.18 37.99 -19.31
CA ARG A 795 17.19 39.28 -18.61
C ARG A 795 18.30 39.33 -17.56
N MET A 796 18.50 38.26 -16.81
CA MET A 796 19.56 38.16 -15.83
C MET A 796 20.95 38.14 -16.50
N PHE A 797 21.14 37.40 -17.59
CA PHE A 797 22.45 37.30 -18.25
C PHE A 797 22.90 38.63 -18.85
N ILE A 798 21.98 39.39 -19.47
CA ILE A 798 22.30 40.71 -20.05
C ILE A 798 22.43 41.81 -18.99
N ALA A 799 21.69 41.72 -17.88
CA ALA A 799 21.73 42.73 -16.83
C ALA A 799 22.90 42.53 -15.85
N LEU A 800 23.23 41.28 -15.54
CA LEU A 800 24.12 40.90 -14.44
C LEU A 800 25.24 39.99 -14.91
N GLU A 801 26.40 40.23 -14.35
CA GLU A 801 27.51 39.29 -14.32
C GLU A 801 27.39 38.40 -13.07
N VAL A 802 27.41 37.09 -13.30
CA VAL A 802 27.33 36.07 -12.26
C VAL A 802 28.74 35.60 -11.93
N LEU A 803 29.12 35.72 -10.66
CA LEU A 803 30.46 35.50 -10.16
C LEU A 803 30.44 34.47 -9.01
N PRO A 804 31.54 33.74 -8.78
CA PRO A 804 31.66 32.93 -7.56
C PRO A 804 31.56 33.83 -6.33
N ALA A 805 30.85 33.39 -5.29
CA ALA A 805 30.86 34.10 -4.01
C ALA A 805 32.29 34.30 -3.50
N LYS A 806 32.56 35.47 -2.90
CA LYS A 806 33.87 35.83 -2.34
C LYS A 806 34.25 34.87 -1.22
N ASP A 807 33.29 34.54 -0.35
CA ASP A 807 33.47 33.49 0.65
C ASP A 807 33.33 32.11 0.00
N HIS A 808 34.42 31.34 -0.01
CA HIS A 808 34.46 30.00 -0.57
C HIS A 808 33.50 29.03 0.14
N MET A 809 33.20 29.25 1.42
CA MET A 809 32.27 28.43 2.21
C MET A 809 30.81 28.68 1.84
N GLN A 810 30.53 29.81 1.20
CA GLN A 810 29.19 30.19 0.75
C GLN A 810 28.95 29.82 -0.72
N ARG A 811 29.87 29.13 -1.40
CA ARG A 811 29.70 28.74 -2.81
C ARG A 811 28.76 27.55 -2.97
N PRO A 812 28.04 27.45 -4.10
CA PRO A 812 27.15 26.33 -4.36
C PRO A 812 27.89 25.01 -4.57
N VAL A 813 27.22 23.90 -4.25
CA VAL A 813 27.66 22.55 -4.59
C VAL A 813 27.17 22.19 -5.99
N LEU A 814 28.09 22.05 -6.94
CA LEU A 814 27.79 21.87 -8.38
C LEU A 814 27.95 20.42 -8.88
N LYS A 815 28.00 19.43 -7.98
CA LYS A 815 28.28 18.01 -8.31
C LYS A 815 27.05 17.21 -8.77
N GLY A 816 25.91 17.86 -8.97
CA GLY A 816 24.66 17.21 -9.33
C GLY A 816 23.58 17.28 -8.24
N PRO A 817 22.41 16.68 -8.52
CA PRO A 817 21.19 16.92 -7.75
C PRO A 817 21.17 16.29 -6.36
N LEU A 818 21.98 15.26 -6.11
CA LEU A 818 21.98 14.58 -4.81
C LEU A 818 22.85 15.31 -3.79
N GLU A 819 24.04 15.74 -4.21
CA GLU A 819 25.03 16.38 -3.35
C GLU A 819 24.62 17.79 -2.93
N CYS A 820 23.92 18.51 -3.80
CA CYS A 820 23.41 19.85 -3.52
C CYS A 820 22.17 19.83 -2.60
N ASN A 821 21.49 18.69 -2.47
CA ASN A 821 20.24 18.58 -1.73
C ASN A 821 20.47 18.50 -0.21
N ALA A 822 19.86 19.42 0.53
CA ALA A 822 19.81 19.44 2.00
C ALA A 822 18.83 18.41 2.56
N ASN A 823 17.81 18.01 1.77
CA ASN A 823 16.81 17.02 2.15
C ASN A 823 16.76 15.88 1.10
N PRO A 824 17.65 14.88 1.19
CA PRO A 824 17.69 13.76 0.24
C PRO A 824 16.40 12.94 0.16
N THR A 825 15.53 13.05 1.18
CA THR A 825 14.26 12.33 1.24
C THR A 825 13.07 13.17 0.74
N GLY A 826 13.27 14.46 0.42
CA GLY A 826 12.25 15.35 -0.10
C GLY A 826 11.73 14.93 -1.48
N LEU A 827 10.54 15.42 -1.86
CA LEU A 827 9.99 15.18 -3.20
C LEU A 827 10.81 15.92 -4.27
N SER A 828 11.08 17.20 -4.00
CA SER A 828 11.94 18.06 -4.80
C SER A 828 13.26 18.32 -4.09
N ILE A 829 14.27 18.69 -4.86
CA ILE A 829 15.57 19.13 -4.33
C ILE A 829 15.37 20.39 -3.50
N GLU A 830 15.96 20.39 -2.31
CA GLU A 830 16.08 21.57 -1.46
C GLU A 830 17.56 21.95 -1.42
N PRO A 831 18.02 22.90 -2.24
CA PRO A 831 19.44 23.23 -2.29
C PRO A 831 19.97 23.65 -0.92
N LYS A 832 21.17 23.18 -0.55
CA LYS A 832 21.91 23.66 0.63
C LYS A 832 22.07 25.18 0.53
N PRO A 833 22.01 25.93 1.65
CA PRO A 833 22.19 27.38 1.60
C PRO A 833 23.53 27.77 0.97
N PHE A 834 23.49 28.67 0.00
CA PHE A 834 24.68 29.25 -0.65
C PHE A 834 24.38 30.67 -1.12
N LYS A 835 25.42 31.39 -1.50
CA LYS A 835 25.33 32.70 -2.16
C LYS A 835 25.99 32.66 -3.53
N ILE A 836 25.61 33.63 -4.35
CA ILE A 836 26.18 33.89 -5.67
C ILE A 836 26.64 35.34 -5.70
N GLY A 837 27.81 35.58 -6.29
CA GLY A 837 28.29 36.93 -6.54
C GLY A 837 27.57 37.55 -7.73
N PHE A 838 27.10 38.79 -7.58
CA PHE A 838 26.49 39.55 -8.67
C PHE A 838 27.17 40.89 -8.85
N ARG A 839 27.30 41.31 -10.10
CA ARG A 839 27.73 42.66 -10.50
C ARG A 839 26.85 43.13 -11.66
N VAL A 840 26.40 44.39 -11.64
CA VAL A 840 25.64 44.96 -12.76
C VAL A 840 26.58 45.19 -13.93
N ARG A 841 26.18 44.75 -15.14
CA ARG A 841 27.00 44.93 -16.35
C ARG A 841 26.99 46.36 -16.86
N ASP A 842 25.79 46.91 -17.02
CA ASP A 842 25.55 48.25 -17.55
C ASP A 842 24.34 48.86 -16.84
N ARG A 843 24.60 49.85 -15.98
CA ARG A 843 23.57 50.52 -15.19
C ARG A 843 22.67 51.43 -16.03
N GLU A 844 23.21 52.04 -17.08
CA GLU A 844 22.45 52.95 -17.94
C GLU A 844 21.45 52.16 -18.76
N ARG A 845 21.91 51.10 -19.43
CA ARG A 845 21.05 50.22 -20.23
C ARG A 845 19.98 49.53 -19.37
N LEU A 846 20.36 49.08 -18.18
CA LEU A 846 19.43 48.49 -17.22
C LEU A 846 18.34 49.48 -16.78
N GLY A 847 18.70 50.75 -16.52
CA GLY A 847 17.74 51.80 -16.21
C GLY A 847 16.73 52.04 -17.33
N GLN A 848 17.18 52.01 -18.60
CA GLN A 848 16.30 52.12 -19.76
C GLN A 848 15.29 50.95 -19.82
N TRP A 849 15.76 49.72 -19.66
CA TRP A 849 14.88 48.54 -19.65
C TRP A 849 13.88 48.55 -18.49
N PHE A 850 14.30 49.00 -17.31
CA PHE A 850 13.41 49.16 -16.16
C PHE A 850 12.32 50.20 -16.43
N ALA A 851 12.68 51.37 -16.97
CA ALA A 851 11.69 52.40 -17.32
C ALA A 851 10.68 51.90 -18.37
N GLN A 852 11.15 51.21 -19.41
CA GLN A 852 10.30 50.60 -20.44
C GLN A 852 9.33 49.58 -19.86
N THR A 853 9.79 48.75 -18.93
CA THR A 853 8.94 47.73 -18.30
C THR A 853 7.88 48.36 -17.41
N VAL A 854 8.25 49.36 -16.59
CA VAL A 854 7.30 50.11 -15.75
C VAL A 854 6.19 50.74 -16.57
N GLU A 855 6.54 51.36 -17.71
CA GLU A 855 5.56 51.90 -18.64
C GLU A 855 4.63 50.80 -19.19
N ALA A 856 5.21 49.70 -19.68
CA ALA A 856 4.47 48.58 -20.27
C ALA A 856 3.54 47.87 -19.28
N THR A 857 3.92 47.77 -17.99
CA THR A 857 3.16 47.02 -16.97
C THR A 857 2.32 47.90 -16.05
N SER A 858 2.32 49.22 -16.23
CA SER A 858 1.60 50.19 -15.39
C SER A 858 0.10 49.90 -15.21
N HIS A 859 -0.54 49.34 -16.24
CA HIS A 859 -1.95 48.94 -16.25
C HIS A 859 -2.26 47.67 -15.46
N ILE A 860 -1.23 46.93 -15.03
CA ILE A 860 -1.33 45.67 -14.26
C ILE A 860 -1.18 45.92 -12.76
N GLU A 861 -0.45 46.97 -12.37
CA GLU A 861 -0.23 47.35 -10.96
C GLU A 861 -1.41 48.16 -10.37
N GLN A 862 -2.29 48.71 -11.21
CA GLN A 862 -3.55 49.37 -10.82
C GLN A 862 -4.66 48.34 -10.60
#